data_AF-A0ABD2VYT6-F1
#
_entry.id   AF-A0ABD2VYT6-F1
#
_cell.length_a   1.000
_cell.length_b   1.000
_cell.length_c   1.000
_cell.angle_alpha   90.00
_cell.angle_beta   90.00
_cell.angle_gamma   90.00
#
_symmetry.space_group_name_H-M   'P 1'
#
loop_
_entity.id
_entity.type
_entity.pdbx_description
1 polymer ?
#
loop_
_entity_poly.entity_id
_entity_poly.type
_entity_poly.pdbx_seq_one_letter_code
_entity_poly.pdbx_strand_id
1 'polypeptide(L)'
;MRLDNDPSFSEIELLPFLQAFFLFRSCHYRSNYVYMMSSRSERKGKSNNRVERKELDPVQVIEAGLDVLTSLSNPLDLAKSTFDFASLLFELNNNENNIGSTLSVINVKLDDITRNLDSFREEVMSKLEKIELLVETKPLISSFFLLGTIIDNHYDEMLRILKENYTRLFIDDFVHGVVNYHHYHGVTQTLNRMHSTLYKVDDIVYKYSKAISSPVCPSRYLQVKIAQKFYLALHNAELKGLALLVYALKQMHRKQTPEELEKNLDVVKQNFYRRSNEAFAAQKDTMGMISRMLWNCEIVDSPEEGVTYEQFGPFIYRTFEAKETMTAPVYELCKFINDVESRCLEEPVYACNKYAYCRGKIMSCNNLAADVELYHASADKTRKYDHIEFEEQIMGIKKETCSGRVHLHRTSVARPFPYRAHASCLCTCENPDSKSYINLREVVSNVQENKVVTGIRFRKVNDILHLQVQQAKLLPSAAIDPKTKSWLKVNAYETTDRDVRVGVDYHQLSWDSRSFKLDDVEVDKNTVLTGVKFAVDQGLIRLEVRGTEFSNTSGKLRANKHSWHRHTTSQEQLSPFQLEYLDLPPEHPISQPVLTDPGRYTTLTTSSMRHDVGRSVIPFVDLKPIASRNPDVALSGVRLFHKSYKESAAGYSALKISTYDFN
;
A
#
# COMPACT_ATOMS: atom_id res chain seq x y z
N MET A 1 -6.57 -45.77 28.70
CA MET A 1 -5.72 -46.66 27.87
C MET A 1 -4.62 -45.81 27.27
N ARG A 2 -3.38 -46.14 27.64
CA ARG A 2 -2.06 -45.77 27.09
C ARG A 2 -1.85 -44.44 26.35
N LEU A 3 -1.08 -43.61 27.06
CA LEU A 3 0.04 -42.78 26.60
C LEU A 3 0.73 -43.30 25.33
N ASP A 4 1.11 -42.38 24.44
CA ASP A 4 2.44 -42.34 23.85
C ASP A 4 2.86 -40.88 23.60
N ASN A 5 4.07 -40.57 24.10
CA ASN A 5 4.84 -39.35 23.90
C ASN A 5 5.64 -39.50 22.60
N ASP A 6 5.76 -38.42 21.81
CA ASP A 6 7.05 -38.09 21.20
C ASP A 6 7.13 -36.59 20.82
N PRO A 7 8.15 -35.84 21.29
CA PRO A 7 8.44 -34.49 20.85
C PRO A 7 9.62 -34.48 19.88
N SER A 8 9.41 -34.11 18.63
CA SER A 8 10.48 -33.73 17.69
C SER A 8 10.15 -32.42 16.98
N PHE A 9 10.35 -31.31 17.69
CA PHE A 9 10.53 -30.01 17.03
C PHE A 9 12.03 -29.85 16.78
N SER A 10 12.38 -30.07 15.52
CA SER A 10 13.68 -29.76 14.93
C SER A 10 14.05 -28.30 15.13
N GLU A 11 15.31 -28.08 15.50
CA GLU A 11 16.01 -26.80 15.51
C GLU A 11 15.67 -25.95 14.28
N ILE A 12 15.04 -24.80 14.51
CA ILE A 12 14.95 -23.75 13.50
C ILE A 12 16.28 -23.00 13.57
N GLU A 13 17.12 -23.21 12.54
CA GLU A 13 18.34 -22.46 12.28
C GLU A 13 18.05 -20.95 12.28
N LEU A 14 18.49 -20.28 13.34
CA LEU A 14 18.53 -18.82 13.43
C LEU A 14 19.61 -18.28 12.50
N LEU A 15 19.19 -17.44 11.56
CA LEU A 15 19.97 -16.72 10.54
C LEU A 15 21.43 -16.37 10.95
N PRO A 16 22.46 -16.96 10.31
CA PRO A 16 23.87 -16.67 10.56
C PRO A 16 24.38 -15.36 9.90
N PHE A 17 23.51 -14.52 9.34
CA PHE A 17 23.93 -13.36 8.54
C PHE A 17 24.54 -12.20 9.34
N LEU A 18 24.18 -12.04 10.62
CA LEU A 18 24.75 -11.00 11.50
C LEU A 18 25.98 -11.49 12.30
N GLN A 19 26.10 -12.79 12.57
CA GLN A 19 27.33 -13.37 13.15
C GLN A 19 28.43 -13.58 12.10
N ALA A 20 28.09 -13.89 10.84
CA ALA A 20 29.08 -14.09 9.77
C ALA A 20 29.82 -12.80 9.38
N PHE A 21 29.18 -11.62 9.51
CA PHE A 21 29.83 -10.34 9.21
C PHE A 21 30.90 -9.95 10.24
N PHE A 22 30.78 -10.43 11.49
CA PHE A 22 31.75 -10.16 12.56
C PHE A 22 32.89 -11.18 12.64
N LEU A 23 32.71 -12.42 12.18
CA LEU A 23 33.81 -13.40 12.07
C LEU A 23 34.77 -13.11 10.90
N PHE A 24 34.33 -12.38 9.86
CA PHE A 24 35.17 -12.07 8.69
C PHE A 24 36.16 -10.92 8.87
N ARG A 25 36.05 -10.11 9.94
CA ARG A 25 37.05 -9.05 10.24
C ARG A 25 38.14 -9.47 11.23
N SER A 26 38.04 -10.67 11.82
CA SER A 26 39.01 -11.21 12.80
C SER A 26 40.01 -12.20 12.21
N CYS A 27 39.96 -12.51 10.91
CA CYS A 27 40.86 -13.47 10.25
C CYS A 27 41.36 -12.94 8.90
N HIS A 28 42.28 -11.98 8.93
CA HIS A 28 43.29 -11.82 7.87
C HIS A 28 44.48 -11.01 8.39
N TYR A 29 45.44 -11.71 9.01
CA TYR A 29 46.86 -11.40 8.89
C TYR A 29 47.67 -12.65 9.29
N ARG A 30 47.64 -13.69 8.45
CA ARG A 30 48.73 -14.68 8.39
C ARG A 30 49.03 -15.04 6.94
N SER A 31 50.27 -14.70 6.59
CA SER A 31 51.00 -14.98 5.38
C SER A 31 51.13 -16.50 5.14
N ASN A 32 51.01 -16.93 3.88
CA ASN A 32 51.63 -18.15 3.38
C ASN A 32 52.67 -17.76 2.33
N TYR A 33 53.94 -17.87 2.70
CA TYR A 33 55.05 -17.95 1.76
C TYR A 33 55.19 -19.41 1.28
N VAL A 34 55.23 -19.58 -0.03
CA VAL A 34 55.73 -20.78 -0.72
C VAL A 34 57.27 -20.67 -0.83
N TYR A 35 57.97 -21.76 -0.52
CA TYR A 35 59.42 -21.92 -0.68
C TYR A 35 59.82 -22.00 -2.16
N MET A 36 60.79 -21.19 -2.62
CA MET A 36 61.95 -21.67 -3.39
C MET A 36 63.05 -20.60 -3.54
N MET A 37 64.24 -20.99 -3.07
CA MET A 37 65.63 -20.56 -3.36
C MET A 37 65.93 -19.16 -3.97
N SER A 38 66.78 -18.39 -3.27
CA SER A 38 68.12 -17.97 -3.75
C SER A 38 68.71 -16.76 -2.97
N SER A 39 69.73 -17.05 -2.17
CA SER A 39 70.95 -16.26 -1.87
C SER A 39 70.91 -14.85 -1.22
N ARG A 40 71.84 -14.70 -0.26
CA ARG A 40 72.56 -13.50 0.23
C ARG A 40 71.96 -12.62 1.35
N SER A 41 72.53 -12.88 2.54
CA SER A 41 73.31 -11.95 3.37
C SER A 41 72.61 -10.83 4.17
N GLU A 42 72.76 -10.98 5.49
CA GLU A 42 73.14 -9.97 6.49
C GLU A 42 72.09 -9.22 7.34
N ARG A 43 72.37 -9.35 8.65
CA ARG A 43 72.19 -8.43 9.80
C ARG A 43 70.88 -8.44 10.62
N LYS A 44 71.08 -9.01 11.81
CA LYS A 44 70.32 -8.89 13.06
C LYS A 44 69.92 -7.45 13.39
N GLY A 45 68.68 -7.28 13.83
CA GLY A 45 68.23 -6.17 14.68
C GLY A 45 66.96 -6.59 15.43
N LYS A 46 67.06 -6.73 16.77
CA LYS A 46 65.90 -6.93 17.66
C LYS A 46 65.03 -5.67 17.63
N SER A 47 63.73 -5.78 17.37
CA SER A 47 62.76 -4.75 17.75
C SER A 47 61.55 -5.37 18.44
N ASN A 48 61.15 -4.75 19.55
CA ASN A 48 59.99 -5.05 20.37
C ASN A 48 58.69 -5.05 19.55
N ASN A 49 57.91 -6.13 19.64
CA ASN A 49 56.50 -6.10 19.23
C ASN A 49 55.68 -5.40 20.31
N ARG A 50 55.46 -4.09 20.15
CA ARG A 50 54.28 -3.41 20.72
C ARG A 50 53.16 -3.60 19.71
N VAL A 51 52.07 -4.23 20.14
CA VAL A 51 50.80 -4.22 19.40
C VAL A 51 50.28 -2.78 19.41
N GLU A 52 50.40 -2.07 18.29
CA GLU A 52 49.72 -0.80 18.10
C GLU A 52 48.20 -1.06 18.08
N ARG A 53 47.52 -0.64 19.15
CA ARG A 53 46.05 -0.52 19.15
C ARG A 53 45.70 0.58 18.15
N LYS A 54 44.91 0.26 17.12
CA LYS A 54 44.33 1.27 16.22
C LYS A 54 43.41 2.17 17.06
N GLU A 55 43.76 3.44 17.21
CA GLU A 55 42.86 4.45 17.75
C GLU A 55 41.76 4.73 16.72
N LEU A 56 40.52 4.77 17.19
CA LEU A 56 39.33 5.06 16.39
C LEU A 56 39.24 6.57 16.12
N ASP A 57 38.99 6.97 14.87
CA ASP A 57 38.88 8.37 14.46
C ASP A 57 37.52 8.97 14.89
N PRO A 58 37.48 10.09 15.64
CA PRO A 58 36.25 10.82 15.97
C PRO A 58 35.32 11.09 14.78
N VAL A 59 35.87 11.25 13.57
CA VAL A 59 35.08 11.44 12.34
C VAL A 59 34.20 10.21 12.04
N GLN A 60 34.70 9.00 12.24
CA GLN A 60 33.92 7.76 12.00
C GLN A 60 32.74 7.63 12.96
N VAL A 61 32.91 8.08 14.21
CA VAL A 61 31.84 8.09 15.22
C VAL A 61 30.76 9.10 14.85
N ILE A 62 31.17 10.27 14.37
CA ILE A 62 30.25 11.29 13.86
C ILE A 62 29.49 10.74 12.66
N GLU A 63 30.16 10.15 11.67
CA GLU A 63 29.53 9.56 10.48
C GLU A 63 28.48 8.51 10.85
N ALA A 64 28.80 7.56 11.73
CA ALA A 64 27.84 6.56 12.20
C ALA A 64 26.63 7.19 12.92
N GLY A 65 26.86 8.25 13.70
CA GLY A 65 25.78 9.04 14.29
C GLY A 65 24.89 9.71 13.22
N LEU A 66 25.49 10.32 12.19
CA LEU A 66 24.75 10.91 11.07
C LEU A 66 23.96 9.85 10.29
N ASP A 67 24.49 8.64 10.14
CA ASP A 67 23.83 7.52 9.47
C ASP A 67 22.59 7.03 10.22
N VAL A 68 22.64 6.95 11.55
CA VAL A 68 21.44 6.68 12.39
C VAL A 68 20.34 7.69 12.08
N LEU A 69 20.71 8.95 11.89
CA LEU A 69 19.77 10.06 11.69
C LEU A 69 19.20 10.14 10.27
N THR A 70 19.90 9.59 9.27
CA THR A 70 19.38 9.50 7.90
C THR A 70 18.57 8.22 7.67
N SER A 71 18.82 7.17 8.46
CA SER A 71 18.16 5.86 8.36
C SER A 71 16.67 5.84 8.76
N LEU A 72 16.09 6.96 9.17
CA LEU A 72 14.73 7.11 9.71
C LEU A 72 13.60 6.66 8.76
N SER A 73 13.89 6.39 7.49
CA SER A 73 12.94 5.85 6.51
C SER A 73 12.88 4.31 6.48
N ASN A 74 13.89 3.60 7.02
CA ASN A 74 13.95 2.13 6.97
C ASN A 74 14.33 1.52 8.35
N PRO A 75 13.48 0.62 8.90
CA PRO A 75 13.77 -0.12 10.14
C PRO A 75 15.11 -0.88 10.20
N LEU A 76 15.52 -1.54 9.11
CA LEU A 76 16.75 -2.34 9.04
C LEU A 76 18.00 -1.46 8.96
N ASP A 77 17.93 -0.33 8.27
CA ASP A 77 19.03 0.63 8.25
C ASP A 77 19.19 1.30 9.61
N LEU A 78 18.07 1.64 10.26
CA LEU A 78 18.07 2.17 11.62
C LEU A 78 18.73 1.19 12.59
N ALA A 79 18.42 -0.10 12.44
CA ALA A 79 19.02 -1.15 13.24
C ALA A 79 20.53 -1.21 13.08
N LYS A 80 20.97 -1.29 11.82
CA LYS A 80 22.38 -1.40 11.49
C LYS A 80 23.17 -0.20 11.97
N SER A 81 22.71 1.01 11.65
CA SER A 81 23.38 2.25 12.06
C SER A 81 23.46 2.37 13.59
N THR A 82 22.42 1.92 14.31
CA THR A 82 22.40 1.91 15.78
C THR A 82 23.46 0.98 16.36
N PHE A 83 23.65 -0.22 15.77
CA PHE A 83 24.71 -1.14 16.18
C PHE A 83 26.11 -0.67 15.80
N ASP A 84 26.28 -0.08 14.62
CA ASP A 84 27.55 0.47 14.17
C ASP A 84 28.00 1.60 15.10
N PHE A 85 27.09 2.53 15.42
CA PHE A 85 27.34 3.61 16.37
C PHE A 85 27.70 3.09 17.77
N ALA A 86 26.96 2.12 18.31
CA ALA A 86 27.26 1.53 19.61
C ALA A 86 28.64 0.87 19.64
N SER A 87 29.00 0.15 18.58
CA SER A 87 30.32 -0.51 18.48
C SER A 87 31.45 0.52 18.51
N LEU A 88 31.30 1.63 17.78
CA LEU A 88 32.26 2.72 17.77
C LEU A 88 32.38 3.42 19.14
N LEU A 89 31.27 3.62 19.85
CA LEU A 89 31.28 4.19 21.21
C LEU A 89 32.10 3.34 22.20
N PHE A 90 32.03 2.01 22.10
CA PHE A 90 32.82 1.11 22.94
C PHE A 90 34.30 1.07 22.54
N GLU A 91 34.62 1.36 21.28
CA GLU A 91 35.99 1.40 20.75
C GLU A 91 36.73 2.73 21.03
N LEU A 92 36.01 3.80 21.41
CA LEU A 92 36.59 5.07 21.85
C LEU A 92 37.37 4.91 23.18
N ASN A 93 38.68 4.70 23.04
CA ASN A 93 39.65 4.51 24.13
C ASN A 93 39.91 5.81 24.94
N ASN A 94 40.41 5.63 26.17
CA ASN A 94 40.66 6.52 27.34
C ASN A 94 40.95 8.04 27.22
N ASN A 95 40.91 8.70 26.06
CA ASN A 95 41.08 10.16 25.98
C ASN A 95 39.78 10.88 26.33
N GLU A 96 39.67 11.33 27.59
CA GLU A 96 38.55 12.11 28.15
C GLU A 96 38.20 13.36 27.31
N ASN A 97 39.15 13.91 26.56
CA ASN A 97 38.99 15.16 25.82
C ASN A 97 38.26 15.03 24.46
N ASN A 98 38.18 13.84 23.85
CA ASN A 98 37.55 13.65 22.52
C ASN A 98 36.10 13.14 22.58
N ILE A 99 35.66 12.62 23.72
CA ILE A 99 34.30 12.09 23.90
C ILE A 99 33.29 13.23 23.95
N GLY A 100 33.62 14.33 24.65
CA GLY A 100 32.74 15.50 24.77
C GLY A 100 32.45 16.19 23.43
N SER A 101 33.45 16.33 22.56
CA SER A 101 33.28 16.92 21.22
C SER A 101 32.52 16.01 20.26
N THR A 102 32.67 14.69 20.40
CA THR A 102 31.93 13.71 19.59
C THR A 102 30.47 13.66 20.01
N LEU A 103 30.21 13.59 21.33
CA LEU A 103 28.86 13.61 21.90
C LEU A 103 28.12 14.92 21.58
N SER A 104 28.79 16.06 21.51
CA SER A 104 28.14 17.35 21.23
C SER A 104 27.58 17.44 19.80
N VAL A 105 28.27 16.86 18.80
CA VAL A 105 27.79 16.81 17.41
C VAL A 105 26.59 15.89 17.26
N ILE A 106 26.63 14.74 17.93
CA ILE A 106 25.53 13.76 17.95
C ILE A 106 24.32 14.32 18.70
N ASN A 107 24.56 15.04 19.80
CA ASN A 107 23.52 15.65 20.62
C ASN A 107 22.57 16.53 19.81
N VAL A 108 23.09 17.46 18.99
CA VAL A 108 22.27 18.38 18.17
C VAL A 108 21.22 17.64 17.35
N LYS A 109 21.58 16.46 16.84
CA LYS A 109 20.70 15.66 16.01
C LYS A 109 19.82 14.68 16.80
N LEU A 110 20.28 14.12 17.93
CA LEU A 110 19.40 13.40 18.87
C LEU A 110 18.32 14.34 19.45
N ASP A 111 18.65 15.61 19.67
CA ASP A 111 17.69 16.65 20.08
C ASP A 111 16.66 16.93 18.98
N ASP A 112 17.07 16.88 17.71
CA ASP A 112 16.15 17.03 16.58
C ASP A 112 15.19 15.84 16.49
N ILE A 113 15.67 14.61 16.72
CA ILE A 113 14.78 13.44 16.87
C ILE A 113 13.83 13.67 18.05
N THR A 114 14.34 14.09 19.20
CA THR A 114 13.54 14.28 20.42
C THR A 114 12.42 15.29 20.20
N ARG A 115 12.72 16.45 19.61
CA ARG A 115 11.71 17.46 19.22
C ARG A 115 10.68 16.90 18.23
N ASN A 116 11.11 16.11 17.25
CA ASN A 116 10.20 15.46 16.30
C ASN A 116 9.33 14.38 16.97
N LEU A 117 9.84 13.70 18.00
CA LEU A 117 9.10 12.71 18.79
C LEU A 117 8.08 13.36 19.70
N ASP A 118 8.38 14.54 20.28
CA ASP A 118 7.40 15.32 21.06
C ASP A 118 6.24 15.78 20.18
N SER A 119 6.53 16.32 18.99
CA SER A 119 5.50 16.66 18.01
C SER A 119 4.65 15.43 17.63
N PHE A 120 5.29 14.26 17.46
CA PHE A 120 4.59 13.01 17.19
C PHE A 120 3.71 12.55 18.37
N ARG A 121 4.20 12.67 19.61
CA ARG A 121 3.44 12.34 20.83
C ARG A 121 2.16 13.16 20.89
N GLU A 122 2.24 14.47 20.68
CA GLU A 122 1.06 15.35 20.64
C GLU A 122 0.09 14.96 19.50
N GLU A 123 0.61 14.65 18.31
CA GLU A 123 -0.19 14.18 17.17
C GLU A 123 -0.97 12.88 17.52
N VAL A 124 -0.28 11.92 18.14
CA VAL A 124 -0.87 10.62 18.52
C VAL A 124 -1.92 10.80 19.62
N MET A 125 -1.61 11.56 20.67
CA MET A 125 -2.51 11.79 21.79
C MET A 125 -3.79 12.50 21.34
N SER A 126 -3.69 13.51 20.47
CA SER A 126 -4.84 14.21 19.89
C SER A 126 -5.72 13.30 19.02
N LYS A 127 -5.12 12.36 18.28
CA LYS A 127 -5.87 11.40 17.43
C LYS A 127 -6.53 10.29 18.22
N LEU A 128 -5.93 9.84 19.33
CA LEU A 128 -6.48 8.81 20.21
C LEU A 128 -7.75 9.28 20.94
N GLU A 129 -7.89 10.58 21.21
CA GLU A 129 -9.11 11.15 21.80
C GLU A 129 -10.34 11.05 20.89
N LYS A 130 -10.14 10.79 19.59
CA LYS A 130 -11.21 10.71 18.58
C LYS A 130 -11.61 9.26 18.22
N ILE A 131 -10.98 8.25 18.82
CA ILE A 131 -11.20 6.83 18.50
C ILE A 131 -11.63 6.10 19.77
N GLU A 132 -12.93 5.83 19.91
CA GLU A 132 -13.54 5.06 21.04
C GLU A 132 -12.87 3.71 21.29
N LEU A 133 -12.27 3.09 20.26
CA LEU A 133 -11.67 1.75 20.29
C LEU A 133 -10.25 1.66 20.91
N LEU A 134 -9.64 2.76 21.37
CA LEU A 134 -8.26 2.77 21.91
C LEU A 134 -8.10 3.37 23.32
N VAL A 135 -9.18 3.55 24.07
CA VAL A 135 -9.17 4.13 25.44
C VAL A 135 -8.20 3.40 26.38
N GLU A 136 -8.06 2.09 26.27
CA GLU A 136 -7.13 1.28 27.09
C GLU A 136 -5.65 1.42 26.72
N THR A 137 -5.33 2.03 25.58
CA THR A 137 -3.95 2.15 25.06
C THR A 137 -3.30 3.47 25.49
N LYS A 138 -4.11 4.49 25.81
CA LYS A 138 -3.65 5.83 26.24
C LYS A 138 -2.74 5.78 27.48
N PRO A 139 -3.01 4.97 28.51
CA PRO A 139 -2.12 4.84 29.67
C PRO A 139 -0.76 4.23 29.32
N LEU A 140 -0.73 3.21 28.45
CA LEU A 140 0.50 2.55 28.01
C LEU A 140 1.39 3.50 27.21
N ILE A 141 0.79 4.24 26.28
CA ILE A 141 1.51 5.25 25.47
C ILE A 141 2.06 6.36 26.36
N SER A 142 1.26 6.85 27.30
CA SER A 142 1.70 7.86 28.28
C SER A 142 2.86 7.34 29.13
N SER A 143 2.77 6.10 29.60
CA SER A 143 3.83 5.46 30.38
C SER A 143 5.12 5.29 29.57
N PHE A 144 5.03 4.89 28.30
CA PHE A 144 6.18 4.73 27.41
C PHE A 144 6.94 6.06 27.22
N PHE A 145 6.23 7.15 26.90
CA PHE A 145 6.88 8.45 26.72
C PHE A 145 7.44 9.04 28.03
N LEU A 146 6.77 8.82 29.16
CA LEU A 146 7.28 9.23 30.47
C LEU A 146 8.63 8.56 30.79
N LEU A 147 8.78 7.28 30.45
CA LEU A 147 10.05 6.57 30.61
C LEU A 147 11.15 7.16 29.71
N GLY A 148 10.79 7.55 28.48
CA GLY A 148 11.70 8.28 27.58
C GLY A 148 12.18 9.60 28.20
N THR A 149 11.27 10.40 28.75
CA THR A 149 11.61 11.66 29.43
C THR A 149 12.57 11.47 30.61
N ILE A 150 12.50 10.35 31.34
CA ILE A 150 13.48 10.05 32.40
C ILE A 150 14.89 9.89 31.81
N ILE A 151 15.02 9.21 30.67
CA ILE A 151 16.32 9.07 29.98
C ILE A 151 16.80 10.42 29.46
N ASP A 152 15.91 11.22 28.87
CA ASP A 152 16.25 12.56 28.36
C ASP A 152 16.75 13.48 29.47
N ASN A 153 16.08 13.52 30.62
CA ASN A 153 16.50 14.31 31.77
C ASN A 153 17.90 13.93 32.28
N HIS A 154 18.19 12.63 32.37
CA HIS A 154 19.53 12.16 32.76
C HIS A 154 20.58 12.57 31.72
N TYR A 155 20.23 12.47 30.44
CA TYR A 155 21.12 12.81 29.33
C TYR A 155 21.44 14.31 29.29
N ASP A 156 20.44 15.16 29.47
CA ASP A 156 20.59 16.62 29.55
C ASP A 156 21.45 17.02 30.75
N GLU A 157 21.26 16.36 31.89
CA GLU A 157 22.07 16.60 33.09
C GLU A 157 23.53 16.20 32.87
N MET A 158 23.78 15.05 32.20
CA MET A 158 25.13 14.67 31.80
C MET A 158 25.78 15.73 30.88
N LEU A 159 25.05 16.26 29.90
CA LEU A 159 25.55 17.30 29.00
C LEU A 159 25.85 18.60 29.74
N ARG A 160 25.04 18.94 30.75
CA ARG A 160 25.28 20.09 31.63
C ARG A 160 26.56 19.91 32.43
N ILE A 161 26.76 18.71 33.00
CA ILE A 161 28.00 18.35 33.72
C ILE A 161 29.23 18.43 32.81
N LEU A 162 29.10 18.06 31.52
CA LEU A 162 30.21 18.14 30.55
C LEU A 162 30.58 19.58 30.16
N LYS A 163 29.65 20.54 30.27
CA LYS A 163 29.85 21.94 29.87
C LYS A 163 30.29 22.85 31.02
N GLU A 164 29.84 22.56 32.22
CA GLU A 164 30.02 23.42 33.40
C GLU A 164 30.92 22.75 34.45
N ASN A 165 31.40 23.55 35.39
CA ASN A 165 32.34 23.08 36.41
C ASN A 165 31.57 22.67 37.69
N TYR A 166 31.12 21.42 37.75
CA TYR A 166 30.43 20.85 38.92
C TYR A 166 31.38 20.30 39.98
N THR A 167 30.91 20.24 41.23
CA THR A 167 31.67 19.61 42.32
C THR A 167 31.72 18.09 42.14
N ARG A 168 32.80 17.46 42.60
CA ARG A 168 32.97 16.00 42.48
C ARG A 168 31.90 15.21 43.24
N LEU A 169 31.43 15.74 44.38
CA LEU A 169 30.33 15.15 45.13
C LEU A 169 29.04 15.08 44.31
N PHE A 170 28.75 16.14 43.55
CA PHE A 170 27.59 16.18 42.66
C PHE A 170 27.70 15.17 41.51
N ILE A 171 28.89 15.08 40.89
CA ILE A 171 29.15 14.11 39.82
C ILE A 171 29.01 12.66 40.35
N ASP A 172 29.58 12.37 41.51
CA ASP A 172 29.50 11.04 42.12
C ASP A 172 28.03 10.68 42.43
N ASP A 173 27.23 11.61 42.98
CA ASP A 173 25.80 11.37 43.28
C ASP A 173 24.97 11.11 42.01
N PHE A 174 25.16 11.93 40.96
CA PHE A 174 24.53 11.73 39.65
C PHE A 174 24.85 10.35 39.06
N VAL A 175 26.14 9.98 39.08
CA VAL A 175 26.64 8.72 38.54
C VAL A 175 26.05 7.51 39.28
N HIS A 176 25.93 7.57 40.61
CA HIS A 176 25.26 6.53 41.39
C HIS A 176 23.78 6.42 41.00
N GLY A 177 23.08 7.55 40.79
CA GLY A 177 21.69 7.56 40.31
C GLY A 177 21.51 6.90 38.94
N VAL A 178 22.47 7.07 38.02
CA VAL A 178 22.44 6.50 36.66
C VAL A 178 22.67 4.98 36.67
N VAL A 179 23.67 4.51 37.43
CA VAL A 179 24.15 3.11 37.40
C VAL A 179 23.35 2.19 38.34
N ASN A 180 22.65 2.75 39.34
CA ASN A 180 21.93 1.94 40.31
C ASN A 180 20.79 1.12 39.67
N TYR A 181 21.07 -0.17 39.51
CA TYR A 181 20.18 -1.16 38.89
C TYR A 181 18.86 -1.36 39.65
N HIS A 182 18.86 -1.11 40.96
CA HIS A 182 17.68 -1.27 41.83
C HIS A 182 16.88 0.02 42.00
N HIS A 183 17.39 1.15 41.51
CA HIS A 183 16.66 2.41 41.53
C HIS A 183 15.56 2.40 40.46
N TYR A 184 14.35 2.77 40.84
CA TYR A 184 13.19 2.79 39.94
C TYR A 184 13.40 3.70 38.70
N HIS A 185 14.30 4.69 38.82
CA HIS A 185 14.70 5.63 37.77
C HIS A 185 16.14 5.42 37.24
N GLY A 186 16.77 4.27 37.55
CA GLY A 186 18.07 3.92 36.96
C GLY A 186 17.94 3.68 35.46
N VAL A 187 18.99 3.99 34.69
CA VAL A 187 18.92 3.99 33.22
C VAL A 187 18.57 2.60 32.67
N THR A 188 19.27 1.56 33.11
CA THR A 188 19.02 0.18 32.63
C THR A 188 17.60 -0.30 32.93
N GLN A 189 17.08 0.01 34.12
CA GLN A 189 15.72 -0.39 34.52
C GLN A 189 14.66 0.39 33.72
N THR A 190 14.89 1.68 33.48
CA THR A 190 14.01 2.53 32.65
C THR A 190 13.94 2.00 31.22
N LEU A 191 15.08 1.67 30.61
CA LEU A 191 15.14 1.07 29.27
C LEU A 191 14.43 -0.29 29.21
N ASN A 192 14.71 -1.20 30.16
CA ASN A 192 14.01 -2.49 30.24
C ASN A 192 12.49 -2.32 30.28
N ARG A 193 12.00 -1.31 31.00
CA ARG A 193 10.57 -1.00 31.07
C ARG A 193 10.04 -0.47 29.74
N MET A 194 10.74 0.44 29.07
CA MET A 194 10.36 0.92 27.74
C MET A 194 10.21 -0.23 26.74
N HIS A 195 11.18 -1.14 26.70
CA HIS A 195 11.13 -2.36 25.89
C HIS A 195 9.89 -3.22 26.26
N SER A 196 9.64 -3.46 27.54
CA SER A 196 8.49 -4.25 27.98
C SER A 196 7.14 -3.62 27.64
N THR A 197 7.02 -2.29 27.77
CA THR A 197 5.79 -1.55 27.46
C THR A 197 5.50 -1.53 25.97
N LEU A 198 6.53 -1.63 25.12
CA LEU A 198 6.35 -1.58 23.68
C LEU A 198 5.89 -2.92 23.08
N TYR A 199 6.45 -4.07 23.49
CA TYR A 199 6.25 -5.34 22.77
C TYR A 199 6.17 -6.64 23.62
N LYS A 200 5.92 -6.58 24.93
CA LYS A 200 5.60 -7.78 25.77
C LYS A 200 4.13 -7.85 26.16
N VAL A 201 3.53 -9.05 26.24
CA VAL A 201 2.13 -9.37 26.62
C VAL A 201 1.33 -8.20 27.27
N ASP A 202 0.26 -7.76 26.59
CA ASP A 202 -0.58 -6.57 26.86
C ASP A 202 0.04 -5.19 26.55
N ASP A 203 1.09 -5.16 25.73
CA ASP A 203 1.79 -3.96 25.27
C ASP A 203 1.09 -3.14 24.16
N ILE A 204 1.75 -2.04 23.77
CA ILE A 204 1.35 -1.16 22.66
C ILE A 204 1.28 -1.92 21.35
N VAL A 205 2.32 -2.66 20.94
CA VAL A 205 2.39 -3.40 19.66
C VAL A 205 1.28 -4.43 19.53
N TYR A 206 1.03 -5.27 20.53
CA TYR A 206 0.00 -6.29 20.52
C TYR A 206 -1.40 -5.67 20.45
N LYS A 207 -1.69 -4.66 21.28
CA LYS A 207 -2.98 -3.94 21.22
C LYS A 207 -3.16 -3.22 19.88
N TYR A 208 -2.09 -2.65 19.33
CA TYR A 208 -2.09 -2.01 18.03
C TYR A 208 -2.26 -3.03 16.90
N SER A 209 -1.59 -4.18 16.95
CA SER A 209 -1.61 -5.25 15.94
C SER A 209 -3.02 -5.75 15.63
N LYS A 210 -3.87 -5.87 16.65
CA LYS A 210 -5.28 -6.22 16.49
C LYS A 210 -6.09 -5.19 15.71
N ALA A 211 -5.70 -3.91 15.76
CA ALA A 211 -6.38 -2.82 15.07
C ALA A 211 -5.85 -2.56 13.64
N ILE A 212 -4.66 -3.07 13.28
CA ILE A 212 -3.95 -2.72 12.02
C ILE A 212 -3.96 -3.82 10.94
N SER A 213 -4.63 -4.95 11.20
CA SER A 213 -4.77 -6.06 10.25
C SER A 213 -5.76 -5.80 9.10
N SER A 214 -6.54 -4.72 9.16
CA SER A 214 -7.52 -4.35 8.13
C SER A 214 -6.93 -3.39 7.09
N PRO A 215 -7.35 -3.46 5.80
CA PRO A 215 -6.85 -2.59 4.73
C PRO A 215 -6.94 -1.10 5.06
N VAL A 216 -5.83 -0.38 4.93
CA VAL A 216 -5.64 0.94 5.52
C VAL A 216 -5.86 2.04 4.47
N CYS A 217 -6.62 3.07 4.81
CA CYS A 217 -6.72 4.26 3.97
C CYS A 217 -5.41 5.07 3.97
N PRO A 218 -5.02 5.81 2.90
CA PRO A 218 -3.86 6.71 2.90
C PRO A 218 -3.80 7.68 4.08
N SER A 219 -4.93 8.14 4.63
CA SER A 219 -4.95 8.95 5.86
C SER A 219 -4.67 8.14 7.14
N ARG A 220 -4.93 6.83 7.10
CA ARG A 220 -4.70 5.85 8.17
C ARG A 220 -3.34 5.14 8.09
N TYR A 221 -2.54 5.37 7.04
CA TYR A 221 -1.11 4.96 6.96
C TYR A 221 -0.24 5.57 8.08
N LEU A 222 -0.86 6.43 8.89
CA LEU A 222 -0.53 6.67 10.28
C LEU A 222 -0.08 5.41 11.03
N GLN A 223 -0.61 4.21 10.77
CA GLN A 223 -0.28 3.01 11.54
C GLN A 223 1.18 2.54 11.41
N VAL A 224 1.70 2.38 10.18
CA VAL A 224 3.12 2.08 9.93
C VAL A 224 4.00 3.19 10.51
N LYS A 225 3.64 4.46 10.25
CA LYS A 225 4.33 5.62 10.78
C LYS A 225 4.35 5.61 12.31
N ILE A 226 3.24 5.26 12.97
CA ILE A 226 3.11 5.21 14.43
C ILE A 226 4.04 4.14 14.98
N ALA A 227 3.97 2.91 14.45
CA ALA A 227 4.81 1.81 14.89
C ALA A 227 6.30 2.16 14.70
N GLN A 228 6.70 2.67 13.53
CA GLN A 228 8.06 3.12 13.27
C GLN A 228 8.52 4.23 14.23
N LYS A 229 7.65 5.18 14.57
CA LYS A 229 7.97 6.27 15.49
C LYS A 229 8.14 5.81 16.95
N PHE A 230 7.40 4.79 17.38
CA PHE A 230 7.62 4.16 18.69
C PHE A 230 8.98 3.45 18.76
N TYR A 231 9.34 2.66 17.74
CA TYR A 231 10.66 2.03 17.68
C TYR A 231 11.77 3.07 17.57
N LEU A 232 11.56 4.15 16.81
CA LEU A 232 12.50 5.28 16.77
C LEU A 232 12.71 5.91 18.16
N ALA A 233 11.62 6.15 18.91
CA ALA A 233 11.72 6.66 20.27
C ALA A 233 12.49 5.71 21.20
N LEU A 234 12.26 4.40 21.05
CA LEU A 234 12.98 3.38 21.79
C LEU A 234 14.49 3.39 21.46
N HIS A 235 14.86 3.40 20.18
CA HIS A 235 16.25 3.44 19.76
C HIS A 235 16.95 4.74 20.18
N ASN A 236 16.26 5.89 20.11
CA ASN A 236 16.78 7.16 20.61
C ASN A 236 17.09 7.08 22.12
N ALA A 237 16.17 6.51 22.90
CA ALA A 237 16.39 6.30 24.34
C ALA A 237 17.53 5.30 24.61
N GLU A 238 17.64 4.21 23.86
CA GLU A 238 18.75 3.25 23.97
C GLU A 238 20.11 3.91 23.71
N LEU A 239 20.20 4.78 22.70
CA LEU A 239 21.44 5.48 22.38
C LEU A 239 21.84 6.48 23.48
N LYS A 240 20.89 7.29 23.97
CA LYS A 240 21.13 8.20 25.10
C LYS A 240 21.50 7.45 26.38
N GLY A 241 20.78 6.37 26.67
CA GLY A 241 21.03 5.51 27.82
C GLY A 241 22.39 4.79 27.76
N LEU A 242 22.79 4.34 26.57
CA LEU A 242 24.13 3.77 26.34
C LEU A 242 25.22 4.81 26.62
N ALA A 243 25.09 6.02 26.07
CA ALA A 243 26.04 7.11 26.33
C ALA A 243 26.13 7.45 27.82
N LEU A 244 24.98 7.52 28.52
CA LEU A 244 24.90 7.74 29.96
C LEU A 244 25.63 6.68 30.78
N LEU A 245 25.37 5.40 30.49
CA LEU A 245 26.00 4.29 31.21
C LEU A 245 27.51 4.25 30.98
N VAL A 246 27.97 4.47 29.75
CA VAL A 246 29.41 4.53 29.42
C VAL A 246 30.07 5.70 30.15
N TYR A 247 29.46 6.89 30.13
CA TYR A 247 29.96 8.05 30.85
C TYR A 247 30.04 7.81 32.35
N ALA A 248 28.95 7.31 32.95
CA ALA A 248 28.85 7.07 34.37
C ALA A 248 29.89 6.05 34.85
N LEU A 249 30.05 4.92 34.12
CA LEU A 249 31.09 3.94 34.41
C LEU A 249 32.49 4.56 34.32
N LYS A 250 32.80 5.33 33.27
CA LYS A 250 34.11 6.00 33.14
C LYS A 250 34.39 6.93 34.32
N GLN A 251 33.38 7.63 34.85
CA GLN A 251 33.55 8.50 36.02
C GLN A 251 33.74 7.71 37.33
N MET A 252 32.98 6.62 37.55
CA MET A 252 33.16 5.76 38.73
C MET A 252 34.56 5.13 38.76
N HIS A 253 35.06 4.72 37.59
CA HIS A 253 36.29 3.95 37.45
C HIS A 253 37.57 4.78 37.46
N ARG A 254 37.51 6.11 37.65
CA ARG A 254 38.68 6.96 37.94
C ARG A 254 39.42 6.56 39.24
N LYS A 255 38.86 5.64 40.05
CA LYS A 255 39.45 5.12 41.30
C LYS A 255 39.64 3.59 41.33
N GLN A 256 39.27 2.85 40.28
CA GLN A 256 39.26 1.37 40.23
C GLN A 256 40.25 0.82 39.18
N THR A 257 40.43 -0.49 39.14
CA THR A 257 41.38 -1.13 38.21
C THR A 257 40.83 -1.15 36.77
N PRO A 258 41.69 -1.06 35.73
CA PRO A 258 41.24 -1.16 34.33
C PRO A 258 40.41 -2.41 34.01
N GLU A 259 40.66 -3.53 34.71
CA GLU A 259 39.95 -4.80 34.54
C GLU A 259 38.48 -4.72 35.01
N GLU A 260 38.20 -3.98 36.10
CA GLU A 260 36.84 -3.81 36.61
C GLU A 260 36.00 -2.91 35.68
N LEU A 261 36.61 -1.89 35.07
CA LEU A 261 35.96 -1.04 34.08
C LEU A 261 35.60 -1.85 32.83
N GLU A 262 36.53 -2.63 32.30
CA GLU A 262 36.32 -3.46 31.11
C GLU A 262 35.19 -4.47 31.33
N LYS A 263 35.15 -5.13 32.49
CA LYS A 263 34.06 -6.06 32.85
C LYS A 263 32.70 -5.36 32.89
N ASN A 264 32.61 -4.17 33.48
CA ASN A 264 31.35 -3.44 33.57
C ASN A 264 30.89 -2.90 32.21
N LEU A 265 31.82 -2.45 31.36
CA LEU A 265 31.51 -2.04 30.00
C LEU A 265 31.01 -3.22 29.15
N ASP A 266 31.59 -4.42 29.32
CA ASP A 266 31.10 -5.63 28.64
C ASP A 266 29.67 -5.96 29.06
N VAL A 267 29.33 -5.85 30.34
CA VAL A 267 27.94 -6.04 30.83
C VAL A 267 26.97 -5.03 30.18
N VAL A 268 27.34 -3.76 30.06
CA VAL A 268 26.52 -2.74 29.39
C VAL A 268 26.35 -3.08 27.91
N LYS A 269 27.43 -3.49 27.24
CA LYS A 269 27.45 -3.90 25.84
C LYS A 269 26.53 -5.08 25.56
N GLN A 270 26.65 -6.15 26.35
CA GLN A 270 25.80 -7.35 26.23
C GLN A 270 24.31 -7.02 26.44
N ASN A 271 24.00 -6.20 27.44
CA ASN A 271 22.63 -5.79 27.71
C ASN A 271 22.02 -4.96 26.58
N PHE A 272 22.79 -4.02 26.02
CA PHE A 272 22.38 -3.23 24.85
C PHE A 272 22.12 -4.14 23.64
N TYR A 273 23.04 -5.05 23.31
CA TYR A 273 22.85 -5.97 22.18
C TYR A 273 21.61 -6.85 22.37
N ARG A 274 21.43 -7.42 23.57
CA ARG A 274 20.26 -8.25 23.87
C ARG A 274 18.95 -7.48 23.66
N ARG A 275 18.78 -6.31 24.28
CA ARG A 275 17.56 -5.50 24.16
C ARG A 275 17.32 -5.01 22.74
N SER A 276 18.37 -4.57 22.07
CA SER A 276 18.28 -4.10 20.69
C SER A 276 17.85 -5.22 19.75
N ASN A 277 18.47 -6.41 19.85
CA ASN A 277 18.06 -7.58 19.06
C ASN A 277 16.61 -7.99 19.33
N GLU A 278 16.17 -8.01 20.59
CA GLU A 278 14.77 -8.28 20.94
C GLU A 278 13.81 -7.23 20.33
N ALA A 279 14.16 -5.95 20.39
CA ALA A 279 13.36 -4.88 19.80
C ALA A 279 13.31 -5.00 18.27
N PHE A 280 14.41 -5.38 17.61
CA PHE A 280 14.43 -5.59 16.16
C PHE A 280 13.59 -6.77 15.72
N ALA A 281 13.65 -7.89 16.45
CA ALA A 281 12.79 -9.04 16.19
C ALA A 281 11.31 -8.63 16.31
N ALA A 282 10.94 -7.97 17.42
CA ALA A 282 9.59 -7.48 17.63
C ALA A 282 9.16 -6.45 16.57
N GLN A 283 10.07 -5.57 16.13
CA GLN A 283 9.79 -4.60 15.08
C GLN A 283 9.52 -5.30 13.75
N LYS A 284 10.33 -6.30 13.38
CA LYS A 284 10.12 -7.09 12.17
C LYS A 284 8.75 -7.78 12.22
N ASP A 285 8.42 -8.44 13.32
CA ASP A 285 7.13 -9.10 13.51
C ASP A 285 5.96 -8.10 13.39
N THR A 286 6.09 -6.93 14.03
CA THR A 286 5.09 -5.85 13.94
C THR A 286 4.91 -5.36 12.51
N MET A 287 6.00 -5.14 11.77
CA MET A 287 5.96 -4.70 10.39
C MET A 287 5.35 -5.76 9.47
N GLY A 288 5.54 -7.05 9.76
CA GLY A 288 4.89 -8.15 9.04
C GLY A 288 3.38 -8.27 9.28
N MET A 289 2.88 -7.79 10.42
CA MET A 289 1.45 -7.81 10.75
C MET A 289 0.66 -6.64 10.14
N ILE A 290 1.33 -5.52 9.81
CA ILE A 290 0.66 -4.33 9.27
C ILE A 290 0.30 -4.53 7.81
N SER A 291 -0.95 -4.22 7.45
CA SER A 291 -1.36 -4.23 6.04
C SER A 291 -0.53 -3.24 5.20
N ARG A 292 0.15 -3.77 4.17
CA ARG A 292 0.88 -2.98 3.16
C ARG A 292 -0.05 -2.34 2.12
N MET A 293 -1.34 -2.68 2.15
CA MET A 293 -2.32 -2.24 1.16
C MET A 293 -2.88 -0.85 1.48
N LEU A 294 -2.82 0.01 0.48
CA LEU A 294 -3.31 1.38 0.50
C LEU A 294 -4.45 1.52 -0.51
N TRP A 295 -5.55 2.20 -0.14
CA TRP A 295 -6.69 2.49 -1.03
C TRP A 295 -7.37 3.84 -0.71
N ASN A 296 -7.78 4.64 -1.70
CA ASN A 296 -8.29 5.99 -1.43
C ASN A 296 -9.64 5.97 -0.69
N CYS A 297 -9.71 6.51 0.54
CA CYS A 297 -10.94 6.59 1.34
C CYS A 297 -11.55 7.99 1.47
N GLU A 298 -11.07 8.96 0.72
CA GLU A 298 -11.59 10.33 0.78
C GLU A 298 -13.09 10.33 0.45
N ILE A 299 -13.88 10.86 1.39
CA ILE A 299 -15.31 11.09 1.23
C ILE A 299 -15.47 12.37 0.42
N VAL A 300 -16.25 12.30 -0.63
CA VAL A 300 -16.56 13.44 -1.49
C VAL A 300 -18.05 13.70 -1.33
N ASP A 301 -18.40 14.87 -0.79
CA ASP A 301 -19.79 15.25 -0.56
C ASP A 301 -20.55 15.53 -1.86
N SER A 302 -19.84 15.91 -2.92
CA SER A 302 -20.38 16.22 -4.25
C SER A 302 -19.57 15.53 -5.36
N PRO A 303 -19.87 14.25 -5.71
CA PRO A 303 -19.19 13.55 -6.79
C PRO A 303 -19.43 14.23 -8.16
N GLU A 304 -18.39 14.31 -8.99
CA GLU A 304 -18.44 14.95 -10.31
C GLU A 304 -17.78 14.04 -11.36
N GLU A 305 -18.48 13.80 -12.47
CA GLU A 305 -18.00 12.97 -13.59
C GLU A 305 -16.80 13.63 -14.28
N GLY A 306 -15.78 12.86 -14.63
CA GLY A 306 -14.51 13.34 -15.17
C GLY A 306 -13.52 13.88 -14.12
N VAL A 307 -13.99 14.17 -12.90
CA VAL A 307 -13.15 14.65 -11.78
C VAL A 307 -12.93 13.58 -10.73
N THR A 308 -14.02 13.06 -10.13
CA THR A 308 -13.97 12.08 -9.04
C THR A 308 -14.36 10.68 -9.47
N TYR A 309 -15.22 10.55 -10.48
CA TYR A 309 -15.59 9.29 -11.10
C TYR A 309 -15.73 9.41 -12.61
N GLU A 310 -15.85 8.27 -13.29
CA GLU A 310 -16.06 8.21 -14.74
C GLU A 310 -16.94 7.02 -15.12
N GLN A 311 -17.71 7.14 -16.19
CA GLN A 311 -18.46 6.03 -16.75
C GLN A 311 -17.65 5.34 -17.87
N PHE A 312 -17.79 4.01 -17.98
CA PHE A 312 -17.20 3.25 -19.09
C PHE A 312 -17.80 3.64 -20.45
N GLY A 313 -18.99 4.25 -20.46
CA GLY A 313 -19.75 4.59 -21.65
C GLY A 313 -20.81 3.54 -21.99
N PRO A 314 -21.83 3.91 -22.79
CA PRO A 314 -23.05 3.13 -22.97
C PRO A 314 -22.91 2.06 -24.06
N PHE A 315 -21.96 1.11 -23.89
CA PHE A 315 -21.78 0.00 -24.83
C PHE A 315 -22.86 -1.08 -24.70
N ILE A 316 -23.56 -1.11 -23.57
CA ILE A 316 -24.79 -1.88 -23.37
C ILE A 316 -25.84 -1.01 -22.67
N TYR A 317 -27.12 -1.24 -22.98
CA TYR A 317 -28.25 -0.59 -22.30
C TYR A 317 -29.52 -1.43 -22.39
N ARG A 318 -30.48 -1.22 -21.48
CA ARG A 318 -31.79 -1.89 -21.52
C ARG A 318 -32.70 -1.29 -22.59
N THR A 319 -33.36 -2.17 -23.35
CA THR A 319 -34.21 -1.80 -24.49
C THR A 319 -35.48 -2.66 -24.50
N PHE A 320 -36.54 -2.12 -25.10
CA PHE A 320 -37.80 -2.81 -25.30
C PHE A 320 -37.93 -3.13 -26.77
N GLU A 321 -38.09 -4.40 -27.09
CA GLU A 321 -38.03 -4.89 -28.45
C GLU A 321 -39.30 -5.71 -28.74
N ALA A 322 -39.98 -5.40 -29.84
CA ALA A 322 -41.12 -6.18 -30.30
C ALA A 322 -40.61 -7.48 -30.91
N LYS A 323 -41.28 -8.61 -30.65
CA LYS A 323 -40.84 -9.90 -31.21
C LYS A 323 -40.87 -9.93 -32.74
N GLU A 324 -41.78 -9.19 -33.35
CA GLU A 324 -41.91 -9.06 -34.81
C GLU A 324 -40.71 -8.38 -35.45
N THR A 325 -39.95 -7.59 -34.69
CA THR A 325 -38.76 -6.91 -35.19
C THR A 325 -37.49 -7.68 -34.88
N MET A 326 -37.55 -8.84 -34.23
CA MET A 326 -36.36 -9.64 -33.95
C MET A 326 -36.15 -10.71 -35.02
N THR A 327 -34.90 -11.10 -35.22
CA THR A 327 -34.57 -12.29 -36.02
C THR A 327 -34.85 -13.61 -35.29
N ALA A 328 -35.26 -13.56 -34.01
CA ALA A 328 -35.69 -14.74 -33.25
C ALA A 328 -37.05 -15.27 -33.75
N PRO A 329 -37.30 -16.59 -33.65
CA PRO A 329 -38.63 -17.15 -33.89
C PRO A 329 -39.70 -16.49 -33.02
N VAL A 330 -40.80 -16.04 -33.64
CA VAL A 330 -41.89 -15.29 -32.96
C VAL A 330 -42.50 -16.07 -31.78
N TYR A 331 -42.47 -17.40 -31.84
CA TYR A 331 -42.99 -18.29 -30.81
C TYR A 331 -42.01 -18.57 -29.66
N GLU A 332 -40.76 -18.11 -29.76
CA GLU A 332 -39.78 -18.27 -28.69
C GLU A 332 -40.13 -17.39 -27.48
N LEU A 333 -39.95 -17.92 -26.27
CA LEU A 333 -40.12 -17.14 -25.04
C LEU A 333 -38.98 -16.14 -24.92
N CYS A 334 -39.26 -14.91 -24.46
CA CYS A 334 -38.24 -13.85 -24.38
C CYS A 334 -36.98 -14.31 -23.62
N LYS A 335 -37.13 -15.13 -22.58
CA LYS A 335 -36.01 -15.67 -21.78
C LYS A 335 -34.99 -16.51 -22.55
N PHE A 336 -35.35 -17.05 -23.71
CA PHE A 336 -34.47 -17.86 -24.55
C PHE A 336 -33.83 -17.05 -25.68
N ILE A 337 -34.31 -15.82 -25.91
CA ILE A 337 -33.78 -14.93 -26.94
C ILE A 337 -32.42 -14.40 -26.47
N ASN A 338 -31.38 -14.77 -27.22
CA ASN A 338 -30.01 -14.33 -26.98
C ASN A 338 -29.24 -14.30 -28.30
N ASP A 339 -28.34 -13.32 -28.45
CA ASP A 339 -27.54 -13.09 -29.67
C ASP A 339 -28.39 -13.00 -30.96
N VAL A 340 -29.38 -12.10 -30.94
CA VAL A 340 -30.24 -11.82 -32.10
C VAL A 340 -30.13 -10.37 -32.54
N GLU A 341 -30.56 -10.06 -33.75
CA GLU A 341 -30.61 -8.69 -34.25
C GLU A 341 -32.06 -8.18 -34.26
N SER A 342 -32.23 -6.86 -34.12
CA SER A 342 -33.48 -6.20 -34.44
C SER A 342 -33.46 -5.77 -35.90
N ARG A 343 -34.34 -6.35 -36.73
CA ARG A 343 -34.57 -5.96 -38.12
C ARG A 343 -36.06 -5.66 -38.31
N CYS A 344 -36.37 -4.56 -38.97
CA CYS A 344 -37.73 -4.35 -39.45
C CYS A 344 -38.03 -5.36 -40.55
N LEU A 345 -38.77 -6.42 -40.21
CA LEU A 345 -39.15 -7.49 -41.14
C LEU A 345 -40.56 -7.31 -41.72
N GLU A 346 -41.34 -6.33 -41.23
CA GLU A 346 -42.68 -6.06 -41.73
C GLU A 346 -42.68 -5.08 -42.90
N GLU A 347 -43.28 -5.51 -44.01
CA GLU A 347 -43.80 -4.61 -45.03
C GLU A 347 -45.27 -4.27 -44.74
N PRO A 348 -45.66 -3.00 -44.75
CA PRO A 348 -44.83 -1.82 -45.05
C PRO A 348 -44.02 -1.32 -43.84
N VAL A 349 -42.80 -0.85 -44.12
CA VAL A 349 -41.76 -0.38 -43.17
C VAL A 349 -42.28 0.65 -42.13
N TYR A 350 -43.36 1.38 -42.43
CA TYR A 350 -43.96 2.33 -41.48
C TYR A 350 -44.53 1.65 -40.21
N ALA A 351 -44.80 0.34 -40.23
CA ALA A 351 -45.21 -0.41 -39.06
C ALA A 351 -44.09 -0.44 -37.99
N CYS A 352 -42.83 -0.54 -38.42
CA CYS A 352 -41.65 -0.55 -37.54
C CYS A 352 -41.23 0.82 -37.03
N ASN A 353 -41.60 1.91 -37.73
CA ASN A 353 -41.35 3.28 -37.26
C ASN A 353 -42.09 3.61 -35.95
N LYS A 354 -42.97 2.70 -35.50
CA LYS A 354 -43.64 2.72 -34.19
C LYS A 354 -42.78 2.14 -33.06
N TYR A 355 -41.54 1.72 -33.29
CA TYR A 355 -40.67 1.17 -32.25
C TYR A 355 -39.26 1.74 -32.37
N ALA A 356 -38.62 2.03 -31.23
CA ALA A 356 -37.21 2.37 -31.18
C ALA A 356 -36.38 1.10 -30.97
N TYR A 357 -35.87 0.52 -32.05
CA TYR A 357 -35.17 -0.77 -32.01
C TYR A 357 -33.68 -0.67 -31.66
N CYS A 358 -33.13 -1.77 -31.14
CA CYS A 358 -31.71 -1.97 -30.93
C CYS A 358 -30.98 -2.05 -32.28
N ARG A 359 -29.88 -1.29 -32.43
CA ARG A 359 -29.07 -1.31 -33.65
C ARG A 359 -27.96 -2.37 -33.64
N GLY A 360 -27.63 -2.92 -32.48
CA GLY A 360 -26.67 -4.01 -32.35
C GLY A 360 -27.34 -5.30 -31.92
N LYS A 361 -26.56 -6.15 -31.24
CA LYS A 361 -27.02 -7.44 -30.76
C LYS A 361 -27.93 -7.30 -29.54
N ILE A 362 -28.98 -8.12 -29.52
CA ILE A 362 -29.93 -8.24 -28.44
C ILE A 362 -29.58 -9.46 -27.61
N MET A 363 -29.42 -9.25 -26.30
CA MET A 363 -28.97 -10.25 -25.33
C MET A 363 -29.87 -10.23 -24.09
N SER A 364 -29.90 -11.33 -23.34
CA SER A 364 -30.47 -11.40 -21.99
C SER A 364 -31.90 -10.81 -21.86
N CYS A 365 -32.80 -11.28 -22.73
CA CYS A 365 -34.19 -10.86 -22.77
C CYS A 365 -35.06 -11.49 -21.66
N ASN A 366 -36.10 -10.78 -21.24
CA ASN A 366 -37.12 -11.24 -20.30
C ASN A 366 -38.52 -10.80 -20.76
N ASN A 367 -39.54 -11.53 -20.32
CA ASN A 367 -40.94 -11.15 -20.57
C ASN A 367 -41.27 -9.88 -19.79
N LEU A 368 -42.15 -9.04 -20.35
CA LEU A 368 -42.72 -7.91 -19.63
C LEU A 368 -43.77 -8.39 -18.62
N ALA A 369 -43.76 -7.80 -17.43
CA ALA A 369 -44.76 -8.07 -16.41
C ALA A 369 -46.12 -7.45 -16.78
N ALA A 370 -46.11 -6.30 -17.46
CA ALA A 370 -47.30 -5.54 -17.86
C ALA A 370 -47.07 -4.82 -19.21
N ASP A 371 -48.11 -4.16 -19.71
CA ASP A 371 -47.98 -3.21 -20.82
C ASP A 371 -47.20 -1.97 -20.36
N VAL A 372 -46.34 -1.44 -21.23
CA VAL A 372 -45.35 -0.42 -20.91
C VAL A 372 -45.41 0.72 -21.90
N GLU A 373 -45.53 1.95 -21.41
CA GLU A 373 -45.42 3.18 -22.19
C GLU A 373 -44.03 3.80 -22.00
N LEU A 374 -43.31 3.97 -23.12
CA LEU A 374 -41.98 4.55 -23.14
C LEU A 374 -42.01 5.99 -23.63
N TYR A 375 -41.45 6.89 -22.83
CA TYR A 375 -41.33 8.30 -23.15
C TYR A 375 -39.90 8.61 -23.59
N HIS A 376 -39.73 9.02 -24.84
CA HIS A 376 -38.41 9.34 -25.39
C HIS A 376 -37.89 10.70 -24.94
N ALA A 377 -36.57 10.81 -24.80
CA ALA A 377 -35.93 12.11 -24.58
C ALA A 377 -36.08 12.98 -25.84
N SER A 378 -36.49 14.23 -25.66
CA SER A 378 -36.91 15.11 -26.77
C SER A 378 -35.77 15.77 -27.55
N ALA A 379 -34.54 15.81 -27.01
CA ALA A 379 -33.42 16.54 -27.62
C ALA A 379 -32.01 16.01 -27.32
N ASP A 380 -31.86 15.03 -26.43
CA ASP A 380 -30.56 14.58 -25.96
C ASP A 380 -30.08 13.32 -26.71
N LYS A 381 -29.01 13.44 -27.51
CA LYS A 381 -28.43 12.32 -28.28
C LYS A 381 -27.87 11.21 -27.37
N THR A 382 -27.66 11.49 -26.08
CA THR A 382 -27.10 10.52 -25.13
C THR A 382 -28.19 9.70 -24.43
N ARG A 383 -29.46 10.15 -24.46
CA ARG A 383 -30.55 9.54 -23.69
C ARG A 383 -31.67 8.98 -24.58
N LYS A 384 -31.88 7.65 -24.55
CA LYS A 384 -32.93 6.99 -25.35
C LYS A 384 -34.34 7.23 -24.79
N TYR A 385 -34.53 7.14 -23.46
CA TYR A 385 -35.81 7.28 -22.77
C TYR A 385 -35.68 8.19 -21.53
N ASP A 386 -36.64 9.07 -21.27
CA ASP A 386 -36.67 9.90 -20.04
C ASP A 386 -37.22 9.08 -18.86
N HIS A 387 -38.39 8.46 -19.05
CA HIS A 387 -39.04 7.61 -18.05
C HIS A 387 -39.94 6.56 -18.72
N ILE A 388 -40.42 5.62 -17.91
CA ILE A 388 -41.31 4.54 -18.32
C ILE A 388 -42.52 4.50 -17.40
N GLU A 389 -43.71 4.30 -17.96
CA GLU A 389 -44.95 4.12 -17.20
C GLU A 389 -45.54 2.73 -17.44
N PHE A 390 -45.94 2.04 -16.37
CA PHE A 390 -46.68 0.76 -16.42
C PHE A 390 -47.51 0.60 -15.14
N GLU A 391 -48.75 0.13 -15.24
CA GLU A 391 -49.64 -0.15 -14.09
C GLU A 391 -49.60 0.92 -12.97
N GLU A 392 -49.72 2.20 -13.37
CA GLU A 392 -49.68 3.37 -12.47
C GLU A 392 -48.34 3.64 -11.76
N GLN A 393 -47.29 2.88 -12.09
CA GLN A 393 -45.91 3.09 -11.64
C GLN A 393 -45.08 3.83 -12.68
N ILE A 394 -44.13 4.63 -12.20
CA ILE A 394 -43.16 5.34 -13.01
C ILE A 394 -41.76 4.84 -12.65
N MET A 395 -40.98 4.49 -13.67
CA MET A 395 -39.54 4.21 -13.56
C MET A 395 -38.74 5.31 -14.26
N GLY A 396 -37.61 5.70 -13.68
CA GLY A 396 -36.83 6.86 -14.13
C GLY A 396 -37.40 8.20 -13.64
N ILE A 397 -36.96 9.29 -14.25
CA ILE A 397 -37.29 10.66 -13.80
C ILE A 397 -38.32 11.28 -14.74
N LYS A 398 -39.57 11.40 -14.27
CA LYS A 398 -40.64 12.07 -15.01
C LYS A 398 -40.40 13.58 -15.02
N LYS A 399 -40.09 14.13 -16.20
CA LYS A 399 -40.00 15.59 -16.41
C LYS A 399 -41.40 16.18 -16.63
N GLU A 400 -41.63 17.40 -16.15
CA GLU A 400 -42.93 18.10 -16.24
C GLU A 400 -43.43 18.27 -17.68
N THR A 401 -42.54 18.31 -18.67
CA THR A 401 -42.87 18.38 -20.10
C THR A 401 -42.11 17.32 -20.89
N CYS A 402 -42.82 16.26 -21.29
CA CYS A 402 -42.32 15.29 -22.26
C CYS A 402 -42.56 15.82 -23.67
N SER A 403 -41.49 16.19 -24.39
CA SER A 403 -41.58 16.66 -25.78
C SER A 403 -41.22 15.56 -26.80
N GLY A 404 -40.91 14.35 -26.35
CA GLY A 404 -40.53 13.22 -27.20
C GLY A 404 -41.71 12.33 -27.62
N ARG A 405 -41.45 11.38 -28.53
CA ARG A 405 -42.43 10.37 -28.95
C ARG A 405 -42.73 9.39 -27.82
N VAL A 406 -43.97 8.89 -27.78
CA VAL A 406 -44.41 7.85 -26.84
C VAL A 406 -44.63 6.55 -27.62
N HIS A 407 -44.09 5.44 -27.11
CA HIS A 407 -44.22 4.12 -27.72
C HIS A 407 -44.80 3.12 -26.72
N LEU A 408 -45.85 2.41 -27.14
CA LEU A 408 -46.51 1.36 -26.33
C LEU A 408 -45.94 -0.02 -26.68
N HIS A 409 -45.43 -0.70 -25.66
CA HIS A 409 -44.98 -2.09 -25.74
C HIS A 409 -45.92 -2.98 -24.93
N ARG A 410 -46.40 -4.05 -25.55
CA ARG A 410 -47.42 -4.91 -24.95
C ARG A 410 -46.84 -6.19 -24.37
N THR A 411 -47.42 -6.66 -23.28
CA THR A 411 -47.14 -7.99 -22.76
C THR A 411 -47.78 -9.09 -23.62
N SER A 412 -47.28 -10.31 -23.45
CA SER A 412 -47.80 -11.50 -24.13
C SER A 412 -49.21 -11.82 -23.66
N VAL A 413 -50.22 -11.51 -24.47
CA VAL A 413 -51.58 -12.01 -24.26
C VAL A 413 -51.68 -13.41 -24.87
N ALA A 414 -52.06 -14.42 -24.08
CA ALA A 414 -52.36 -15.76 -24.59
C ALA A 414 -53.54 -15.65 -25.58
N ARG A 415 -53.26 -15.75 -26.87
CA ARG A 415 -54.30 -15.79 -27.92
C ARG A 415 -54.34 -17.17 -28.58
N PRO A 416 -55.53 -17.66 -28.98
CA PRO A 416 -55.63 -18.91 -29.72
C PRO A 416 -54.83 -18.85 -31.03
N PHE A 417 -54.31 -19.98 -31.50
CA PHE A 417 -53.70 -20.08 -32.82
C PHE A 417 -54.76 -19.74 -33.91
N PRO A 418 -54.44 -18.98 -34.98
CA PRO A 418 -53.11 -18.63 -35.51
C PRO A 418 -52.72 -17.15 -35.28
N TYR A 419 -53.15 -16.52 -34.18
CA TYR A 419 -52.86 -15.11 -33.94
C TYR A 419 -51.41 -14.93 -33.46
N ARG A 420 -50.59 -14.15 -34.20
CA ARG A 420 -49.29 -13.68 -33.73
C ARG A 420 -49.50 -12.91 -32.42
N ALA A 421 -48.88 -13.36 -31.34
CA ALA A 421 -48.88 -12.60 -30.11
C ALA A 421 -47.90 -11.43 -30.27
N HIS A 422 -48.44 -10.23 -30.48
CA HIS A 422 -47.72 -8.95 -30.50
C HIS A 422 -47.15 -8.62 -29.12
N ALA A 423 -46.18 -9.41 -28.69
CA ALA A 423 -45.52 -9.31 -27.40
C ALA A 423 -44.17 -8.62 -27.55
N SER A 424 -43.84 -7.77 -26.59
CA SER A 424 -42.52 -7.16 -26.45
C SER A 424 -41.71 -7.86 -25.36
N CYS A 425 -40.39 -7.77 -25.47
CA CYS A 425 -39.43 -8.27 -24.51
C CYS A 425 -38.61 -7.10 -23.94
N LEU A 426 -38.26 -7.17 -22.66
CA LEU A 426 -37.22 -6.32 -22.07
C LEU A 426 -35.87 -7.01 -22.25
N CYS A 427 -34.97 -6.40 -23.00
CA CYS A 427 -33.68 -6.97 -23.38
C CYS A 427 -32.53 -6.03 -23.07
N THR A 428 -31.30 -6.52 -23.22
CA THR A 428 -30.11 -5.68 -23.26
C THR A 428 -29.63 -5.56 -24.70
N CYS A 429 -29.45 -4.33 -25.16
CA CYS A 429 -28.89 -4.00 -26.47
C CYS A 429 -27.40 -3.73 -26.32
N GLU A 430 -26.59 -4.33 -27.19
CA GLU A 430 -25.23 -3.90 -27.44
C GLU A 430 -25.23 -2.72 -28.41
N ASN A 431 -24.51 -1.65 -28.06
CA ASN A 431 -24.44 -0.43 -28.85
C ASN A 431 -23.23 -0.47 -29.79
N PRO A 432 -23.43 -0.64 -31.12
CA PRO A 432 -22.32 -0.77 -32.06
C PRO A 432 -21.52 0.53 -32.22
N ASP A 433 -22.12 1.68 -31.90
CA ASP A 433 -21.48 2.99 -32.02
C ASP A 433 -20.74 3.43 -30.74
N SER A 434 -20.69 2.56 -29.72
CA SER A 434 -20.11 2.95 -28.43
C SER A 434 -18.61 3.13 -28.51
N LYS A 435 -18.13 4.27 -28.01
CA LYS A 435 -16.72 4.56 -27.81
C LYS A 435 -16.31 4.24 -26.37
N SER A 436 -16.33 2.94 -26.05
CA SER A 436 -16.00 2.43 -24.72
C SER A 436 -14.73 1.60 -24.78
N TYR A 437 -13.58 2.27 -24.57
CA TYR A 437 -12.27 1.66 -24.79
C TYR A 437 -11.41 1.62 -23.52
N ILE A 438 -10.58 0.60 -23.38
CA ILE A 438 -9.59 0.45 -22.31
C ILE A 438 -8.19 0.42 -22.94
N ASN A 439 -7.26 1.21 -22.42
CA ASN A 439 -5.88 1.19 -22.90
C ASN A 439 -5.14 -0.10 -22.49
N LEU A 440 -4.48 -0.74 -23.45
CA LEU A 440 -3.63 -1.94 -23.24
C LEU A 440 -2.13 -1.61 -23.28
N ARG A 441 -1.74 -0.42 -23.74
CA ARG A 441 -0.33 0.01 -23.77
C ARG A 441 0.26 0.09 -22.36
N GLU A 442 1.52 -0.32 -22.24
CA GLU A 442 2.24 -0.25 -20.97
C GLU A 442 2.54 1.17 -20.52
N VAL A 443 2.49 1.37 -19.21
CA VAL A 443 2.88 2.61 -18.55
C VAL A 443 4.02 2.29 -17.60
N VAL A 444 5.23 2.73 -17.94
CA VAL A 444 6.47 2.40 -17.23
C VAL A 444 7.14 3.68 -16.73
N SER A 445 7.62 3.67 -15.48
CA SER A 445 8.45 4.73 -14.92
C SER A 445 9.77 4.86 -15.69
N ASN A 446 10.44 6.01 -15.56
CA ASN A 446 11.77 6.18 -16.16
C ASN A 446 12.83 5.41 -15.36
N VAL A 447 12.93 4.10 -15.61
CA VAL A 447 13.85 3.18 -14.95
C VAL A 447 15.32 3.57 -15.19
N GLN A 448 15.63 4.14 -16.36
CA GLN A 448 16.99 4.61 -16.69
C GLN A 448 17.42 5.78 -15.79
N GLU A 449 16.48 6.62 -15.36
CA GLU A 449 16.72 7.68 -14.37
C GLU A 449 16.55 7.22 -12.92
N ASN A 450 16.57 5.90 -12.67
CA ASN A 450 16.37 5.30 -11.36
C ASN A 450 15.00 5.62 -10.73
N LYS A 451 13.95 5.78 -11.54
CA LYS A 451 12.59 6.10 -11.07
C LYS A 451 11.70 4.86 -11.01
N VAL A 452 10.90 4.78 -9.96
CA VAL A 452 9.91 3.73 -9.71
C VAL A 452 8.50 4.31 -9.66
N VAL A 453 7.48 3.44 -9.71
CA VAL A 453 6.08 3.83 -9.54
C VAL A 453 5.80 4.08 -8.07
N THR A 454 5.20 5.23 -7.74
CA THR A 454 4.86 5.66 -6.37
C THR A 454 3.38 5.94 -6.17
N GLY A 455 2.60 5.90 -7.25
CA GLY A 455 1.16 6.10 -7.23
C GLY A 455 0.53 5.76 -8.57
N ILE A 456 -0.79 5.60 -8.57
CA ILE A 456 -1.59 5.22 -9.73
C ILE A 456 -2.96 5.88 -9.68
N ARG A 457 -3.56 6.12 -10.84
CA ARG A 457 -4.95 6.58 -11.01
C ARG A 457 -5.49 6.22 -12.38
N PHE A 458 -6.80 6.27 -12.53
CA PHE A 458 -7.45 6.24 -13.83
C PHE A 458 -7.53 7.63 -14.46
N ARG A 459 -7.50 7.70 -15.79
CA ARG A 459 -7.81 8.90 -16.58
C ARG A 459 -8.47 8.51 -17.89
N LYS A 460 -9.58 9.15 -18.24
CA LYS A 460 -10.19 9.02 -19.57
C LYS A 460 -9.68 10.14 -20.48
N VAL A 461 -9.11 9.76 -21.61
CA VAL A 461 -8.61 10.67 -22.64
C VAL A 461 -8.93 10.06 -24.00
N ASN A 462 -9.53 10.84 -24.90
CA ASN A 462 -9.97 10.40 -26.23
C ASN A 462 -10.87 9.15 -26.18
N ASP A 463 -11.85 9.14 -25.27
CA ASP A 463 -12.77 8.01 -25.03
C ASP A 463 -12.11 6.69 -24.58
N ILE A 464 -10.80 6.70 -24.29
CA ILE A 464 -10.04 5.55 -23.80
C ILE A 464 -9.77 5.73 -22.31
N LEU A 465 -10.05 4.72 -21.50
CA LEU A 465 -9.67 4.67 -20.09
C LEU A 465 -8.21 4.22 -19.94
N HIS A 466 -7.37 5.10 -19.43
CA HIS A 466 -5.94 4.89 -19.21
C HIS A 466 -5.61 4.68 -17.73
N LEU A 467 -4.61 3.85 -17.47
CA LEU A 467 -3.85 3.92 -16.23
C LEU A 467 -2.83 5.07 -16.34
N GLN A 468 -2.66 5.82 -15.28
CA GLN A 468 -1.62 6.85 -15.16
C GLN A 468 -0.86 6.63 -13.86
N VAL A 469 0.47 6.67 -13.93
CA VAL A 469 1.33 6.45 -12.76
C VAL A 469 2.04 7.73 -12.33
N GLN A 470 2.28 7.83 -11.02
CA GLN A 470 3.24 8.75 -10.43
C GLN A 470 4.57 8.04 -10.32
N GLN A 471 5.67 8.76 -10.58
CA GLN A 471 7.02 8.25 -10.46
C GLN A 471 7.90 9.16 -9.60
N ALA A 472 8.95 8.57 -9.01
CA ALA A 472 9.99 9.30 -8.28
C ALA A 472 11.27 8.46 -8.20
N LYS A 473 12.40 9.08 -7.86
CA LYS A 473 13.69 8.40 -7.71
C LYS A 473 13.67 7.46 -6.52
N LEU A 474 14.15 6.23 -6.76
CA LEU A 474 14.45 5.26 -5.74
C LEU A 474 15.73 5.66 -5.00
N LEU A 475 15.69 5.54 -3.68
CA LEU A 475 16.80 5.70 -2.76
C LEU A 475 17.15 4.33 -2.15
N PRO A 476 18.26 4.22 -1.40
CA PRO A 476 18.54 3.02 -0.63
C PRO A 476 17.32 2.55 0.17
N SER A 477 17.25 1.24 0.40
CA SER A 477 16.28 0.66 1.32
C SER A 477 14.83 0.90 0.93
N ALA A 478 14.59 0.91 -0.38
CA ALA A 478 13.30 1.15 -1.02
C ALA A 478 12.64 2.49 -0.64
N ALA A 479 13.41 3.44 -0.09
CA ALA A 479 12.92 4.79 0.15
C ALA A 479 12.75 5.55 -1.16
N ILE A 480 11.92 6.59 -1.14
CA ILE A 480 11.61 7.43 -2.29
C ILE A 480 12.01 8.86 -2.00
N ASP A 481 12.61 9.53 -2.99
CA ASP A 481 12.86 10.97 -2.92
C ASP A 481 11.57 11.76 -3.21
N PRO A 482 10.95 12.41 -2.20
CA PRO A 482 9.68 13.13 -2.38
C PRO A 482 9.80 14.31 -3.33
N LYS A 483 10.99 14.92 -3.47
CA LYS A 483 11.22 16.10 -4.33
C LYS A 483 11.17 15.76 -5.81
N THR A 484 11.27 14.48 -6.15
CA THR A 484 11.30 14.00 -7.55
C THR A 484 9.96 13.43 -8.01
N LYS A 485 8.93 13.47 -7.15
CA LYS A 485 7.59 12.99 -7.46
C LYS A 485 6.96 13.77 -8.61
N SER A 486 6.54 13.04 -9.63
CA SER A 486 5.85 13.60 -10.80
C SER A 486 4.89 12.59 -11.41
N TRP A 487 3.72 13.05 -11.87
CA TRP A 487 2.82 12.21 -12.65
C TRP A 487 3.32 12.13 -14.09
N LEU A 488 3.44 10.92 -14.65
CA LEU A 488 3.72 10.75 -16.07
C LEU A 488 2.56 11.29 -16.89
N LYS A 489 2.85 11.99 -17.99
CA LYS A 489 1.81 12.41 -18.93
C LYS A 489 1.14 11.17 -19.52
N VAL A 490 -0.18 11.21 -19.71
CA VAL A 490 -0.90 10.15 -20.40
C VAL A 490 -0.42 10.14 -21.85
N ASN A 491 0.02 8.98 -22.33
CA ASN A 491 0.37 8.79 -23.74
C ASN A 491 -0.93 8.66 -24.54
N ALA A 492 -1.57 9.78 -24.81
CA ALA A 492 -2.85 9.83 -25.52
C ALA A 492 -2.66 9.49 -27.00
N TYR A 493 -3.62 8.74 -27.53
CA TYR A 493 -3.75 8.40 -28.95
C TYR A 493 -5.24 8.33 -29.31
N GLU A 494 -5.56 8.32 -30.58
CA GLU A 494 -6.91 8.10 -31.08
C GLU A 494 -7.04 6.69 -31.67
N THR A 495 -8.24 6.12 -31.60
CA THR A 495 -8.51 4.79 -32.21
C THR A 495 -8.42 4.81 -33.73
N THR A 496 -8.45 5.99 -34.34
CA THR A 496 -8.31 6.24 -35.79
C THR A 496 -6.87 6.46 -36.24
N ASP A 497 -5.90 6.49 -35.33
CA ASP A 497 -4.49 6.65 -35.68
C ASP A 497 -3.98 5.45 -36.49
N ARG A 498 -3.12 5.71 -37.48
CA ARG A 498 -2.67 4.72 -38.47
C ARG A 498 -2.04 3.44 -37.88
N ASP A 499 -1.34 3.57 -36.75
CA ASP A 499 -0.60 2.49 -36.11
C ASP A 499 -1.24 2.00 -34.80
N VAL A 500 -2.54 2.26 -34.62
CA VAL A 500 -3.31 1.84 -33.44
C VAL A 500 -4.24 0.68 -33.81
N ARG A 501 -4.23 -0.39 -33.02
CA ARG A 501 -4.98 -1.63 -33.30
C ARG A 501 -5.77 -2.11 -32.09
N VAL A 502 -7.01 -2.54 -32.35
CA VAL A 502 -7.87 -3.25 -31.38
C VAL A 502 -7.18 -4.53 -30.93
N GLY A 503 -7.23 -4.83 -29.63
CA GLY A 503 -6.63 -6.00 -29.01
C GLY A 503 -5.11 -5.92 -28.80
N VAL A 504 -4.45 -4.89 -29.33
CA VAL A 504 -3.01 -4.63 -29.14
C VAL A 504 -2.80 -3.35 -28.33
N ASP A 505 -3.33 -2.23 -28.81
CA ASP A 505 -3.16 -0.93 -28.18
C ASP A 505 -4.32 -0.60 -27.23
N TYR A 506 -5.53 -0.96 -27.62
CA TYR A 506 -6.74 -0.76 -26.83
C TYR A 506 -7.70 -1.94 -26.95
N HIS A 507 -8.54 -2.11 -25.93
CA HIS A 507 -9.62 -3.06 -25.89
C HIS A 507 -10.96 -2.34 -26.06
N GLN A 508 -11.86 -2.88 -26.87
CA GLN A 508 -13.23 -2.37 -27.02
C GLN A 508 -14.19 -3.20 -26.17
N LEU A 509 -14.90 -2.54 -25.25
CA LEU A 509 -15.89 -3.20 -24.41
C LEU A 509 -17.09 -3.63 -25.27
N SER A 510 -17.51 -4.89 -25.08
CA SER A 510 -18.60 -5.54 -25.79
C SER A 510 -19.38 -6.44 -24.84
N TRP A 511 -20.44 -7.08 -25.31
CA TRP A 511 -21.24 -7.96 -24.47
C TRP A 511 -20.40 -9.11 -23.88
N ASP A 512 -19.61 -9.76 -24.73
CA ASP A 512 -18.80 -10.93 -24.35
C ASP A 512 -17.44 -10.55 -23.73
N SER A 513 -17.02 -9.28 -23.79
CA SER A 513 -15.69 -8.85 -23.39
C SER A 513 -15.69 -7.63 -22.48
N ARG A 514 -16.28 -7.81 -21.28
CA ARG A 514 -16.50 -6.75 -20.28
C ARG A 514 -16.27 -7.18 -18.83
N SER A 515 -15.62 -8.32 -18.62
CA SER A 515 -15.34 -8.81 -17.28
C SER A 515 -14.00 -8.28 -16.79
N PHE A 516 -13.91 -7.87 -15.53
CA PHE A 516 -12.68 -7.42 -14.88
C PHE A 516 -12.32 -8.38 -13.75
N LYS A 517 -11.08 -8.85 -13.74
CA LYS A 517 -10.53 -9.62 -12.63
C LYS A 517 -10.26 -8.70 -11.44
N LEU A 518 -10.80 -9.05 -10.27
CA LEU A 518 -10.61 -8.35 -9.01
C LEU A 518 -9.54 -9.09 -8.20
N ASP A 519 -8.28 -8.67 -8.34
CA ASP A 519 -7.15 -9.41 -7.78
C ASP A 519 -5.95 -8.53 -7.45
N ASP A 520 -5.11 -9.02 -6.54
CA ASP A 520 -3.88 -8.39 -6.05
C ASP A 520 -2.70 -8.86 -6.88
N VAL A 521 -2.07 -7.99 -7.67
CA VAL A 521 -0.86 -8.36 -8.42
C VAL A 521 0.36 -7.75 -7.75
N GLU A 522 1.20 -8.60 -7.18
CA GLU A 522 2.49 -8.22 -6.58
C GLU A 522 3.67 -8.68 -7.44
N VAL A 523 4.76 -7.93 -7.35
CA VAL A 523 6.05 -8.27 -7.97
C VAL A 523 6.84 -9.22 -7.05
N ASP A 524 7.86 -9.88 -7.59
CA ASP A 524 8.71 -10.79 -6.83
C ASP A 524 9.51 -10.09 -5.71
N LYS A 525 9.97 -10.89 -4.74
CA LYS A 525 10.92 -10.42 -3.72
C LYS A 525 12.15 -9.76 -4.35
N ASN A 526 12.68 -8.71 -3.72
CA ASN A 526 13.81 -7.90 -4.20
C ASN A 526 13.57 -7.13 -5.51
N THR A 527 12.32 -7.01 -5.93
CA THR A 527 11.93 -6.16 -7.06
C THR A 527 10.97 -5.07 -6.60
N VAL A 528 10.94 -3.97 -7.35
CA VAL A 528 10.06 -2.83 -7.10
C VAL A 528 9.18 -2.56 -8.33
N LEU A 529 7.99 -2.04 -8.07
CA LEU A 529 7.02 -1.71 -9.09
C LEU A 529 7.55 -0.58 -9.99
N THR A 530 7.60 -0.86 -11.28
CA THR A 530 8.11 0.07 -12.31
C THR A 530 7.17 0.25 -13.48
N GLY A 531 6.09 -0.53 -13.58
CA GLY A 531 5.10 -0.32 -14.63
C GLY A 531 3.80 -1.07 -14.40
N VAL A 532 2.78 -0.69 -15.15
CA VAL A 532 1.43 -1.26 -15.11
C VAL A 532 0.82 -1.29 -16.50
N LYS A 533 -0.06 -2.25 -16.77
CA LYS A 533 -0.91 -2.29 -17.96
C LYS A 533 -2.14 -3.17 -17.74
N PHE A 534 -3.09 -3.09 -18.65
CA PHE A 534 -4.14 -4.10 -18.77
C PHE A 534 -3.77 -5.13 -19.85
N ALA A 535 -4.25 -6.35 -19.66
CA ALA A 535 -4.26 -7.40 -20.67
C ALA A 535 -5.66 -8.02 -20.73
N VAL A 536 -6.00 -8.63 -21.85
CA VAL A 536 -7.30 -9.28 -22.07
C VAL A 536 -7.06 -10.73 -22.44
N ASP A 537 -7.80 -11.63 -21.79
CA ASP A 537 -7.79 -13.05 -22.06
C ASP A 537 -9.23 -13.57 -22.07
N GLN A 538 -9.72 -13.97 -23.25
CA GLN A 538 -11.08 -14.50 -23.46
C GLN A 538 -12.19 -13.63 -22.84
N GLY A 539 -12.13 -12.31 -23.00
CA GLY A 539 -13.14 -11.40 -22.46
C GLY A 539 -12.89 -10.91 -21.03
N LEU A 540 -11.92 -11.50 -20.33
CA LEU A 540 -11.51 -11.11 -18.98
C LEU A 540 -10.32 -10.12 -19.04
N ILE A 541 -10.58 -8.90 -18.60
CA ILE A 541 -9.60 -7.82 -18.46
C ILE A 541 -8.87 -8.00 -17.13
N ARG A 542 -7.54 -8.02 -17.18
CA ARG A 542 -6.65 -8.30 -16.05
C ARG A 542 -5.59 -7.23 -15.93
N LEU A 543 -5.21 -6.92 -14.71
CA LEU A 543 -4.07 -6.05 -14.44
C LEU A 543 -2.77 -6.85 -14.57
N GLU A 544 -1.75 -6.25 -15.17
CA GLU A 544 -0.37 -6.74 -15.13
C GLU A 544 0.53 -5.65 -14.57
N VAL A 545 1.52 -6.04 -13.78
CA VAL A 545 2.49 -5.13 -13.17
C VAL A 545 3.90 -5.51 -13.57
N ARG A 546 4.80 -4.54 -13.65
CA ARG A 546 6.21 -4.77 -14.00
C ARG A 546 7.09 -4.60 -12.78
N GLY A 547 7.76 -5.67 -12.37
CA GLY A 547 8.81 -5.66 -11.35
C GLY A 547 10.18 -5.43 -11.97
N THR A 548 11.01 -4.59 -11.34
CA THR A 548 12.42 -4.43 -11.70
C THR A 548 13.30 -4.69 -10.48
N GLU A 549 14.34 -5.50 -10.62
CA GLU A 549 15.31 -5.75 -9.56
C GLU A 549 16.06 -4.48 -9.15
N PHE A 550 16.40 -4.36 -7.87
CA PHE A 550 17.21 -3.25 -7.37
C PHE A 550 18.21 -3.71 -6.31
N SER A 551 19.23 -2.89 -6.08
CA SER A 551 20.15 -3.08 -4.96
C SER A 551 19.61 -2.34 -3.74
N ASN A 552 19.29 -3.07 -2.66
CA ASN A 552 18.78 -2.47 -1.43
C ASN A 552 19.76 -1.44 -0.85
N THR A 553 21.06 -1.75 -0.84
CA THR A 553 22.10 -0.88 -0.27
C THR A 553 22.31 0.41 -1.06
N SER A 554 22.31 0.35 -2.40
CA SER A 554 22.61 1.52 -3.24
C SER A 554 21.35 2.26 -3.72
N GLY A 555 20.18 1.64 -3.61
CA GLY A 555 18.93 2.16 -4.17
C GLY A 555 18.89 2.18 -5.70
N LYS A 556 19.80 1.46 -6.38
CA LYS A 556 19.91 1.47 -7.85
C LYS A 556 19.12 0.33 -8.50
N LEU A 557 18.28 0.69 -9.47
CA LEU A 557 17.55 -0.22 -10.35
C LEU A 557 18.49 -0.92 -11.32
N ARG A 558 18.21 -2.18 -11.59
CA ARG A 558 18.84 -2.97 -12.66
C ARG A 558 17.92 -2.95 -13.88
N ALA A 559 18.01 -1.91 -14.70
CA ALA A 559 17.04 -1.65 -15.79
C ALA A 559 16.77 -2.85 -16.72
N ASN A 560 17.78 -3.68 -16.98
CA ASN A 560 17.67 -4.85 -17.86
C ASN A 560 17.11 -6.11 -17.17
N LYS A 561 16.87 -6.07 -15.86
CA LYS A 561 16.35 -7.18 -15.07
C LYS A 561 14.94 -6.85 -14.57
N HIS A 562 13.97 -7.07 -15.46
CA HIS A 562 12.57 -6.82 -15.18
C HIS A 562 11.69 -7.93 -15.76
N SER A 563 10.51 -8.10 -15.19
CA SER A 563 9.51 -9.06 -15.64
C SER A 563 8.11 -8.48 -15.42
N TRP A 564 7.15 -8.98 -16.22
CA TRP A 564 5.73 -8.69 -16.06
C TRP A 564 5.06 -9.80 -15.26
N HIS A 565 4.28 -9.42 -14.27
CA HIS A 565 3.62 -10.30 -13.31
C HIS A 565 2.11 -10.17 -13.49
N ARG A 566 1.43 -11.30 -13.44
CA ARG A 566 -0.03 -11.40 -13.51
C ARG A 566 -0.49 -12.75 -12.95
N HIS A 567 -1.72 -12.79 -12.45
CA HIS A 567 -2.37 -14.05 -12.10
C HIS A 567 -3.01 -14.69 -13.32
N THR A 568 -2.63 -15.93 -13.62
CA THR A 568 -3.08 -16.68 -14.82
C THR A 568 -4.32 -17.55 -14.61
N THR A 569 -4.96 -17.47 -13.43
CA THR A 569 -6.22 -18.17 -13.13
C THR A 569 -7.27 -17.87 -14.19
N SER A 570 -7.88 -18.93 -14.75
CA SER A 570 -8.92 -18.80 -15.76
C SER A 570 -10.23 -18.28 -15.15
N GLN A 571 -11.14 -17.76 -15.96
CA GLN A 571 -12.39 -17.17 -15.46
C GLN A 571 -13.28 -18.21 -14.77
N GLU A 572 -13.26 -19.47 -15.22
CA GLU A 572 -14.04 -20.59 -14.66
C GLU A 572 -13.60 -20.95 -13.24
N GLN A 573 -12.34 -20.65 -12.90
CA GLN A 573 -11.76 -20.90 -11.58
C GLN A 573 -12.00 -19.72 -10.61
N LEU A 574 -12.40 -18.56 -11.12
CA LEU A 574 -12.67 -17.37 -10.31
C LEU A 574 -14.12 -17.36 -9.85
N SER A 575 -14.35 -16.89 -8.62
CA SER A 575 -15.72 -16.71 -8.15
C SER A 575 -16.34 -15.43 -8.76
N PRO A 576 -17.57 -15.48 -9.31
CA PRO A 576 -18.24 -14.27 -9.76
C PRO A 576 -18.59 -13.38 -8.56
N PHE A 577 -18.32 -12.09 -8.70
CA PHE A 577 -18.81 -11.05 -7.83
C PHE A 577 -20.03 -10.40 -8.48
N GLN A 578 -21.21 -10.77 -8.00
CA GLN A 578 -22.48 -10.20 -8.45
C GLN A 578 -22.76 -8.90 -7.70
N LEU A 579 -23.10 -7.86 -8.44
CA LEU A 579 -23.59 -6.61 -7.86
C LEU A 579 -25.01 -6.81 -7.36
N GLU A 580 -25.20 -6.68 -6.06
CA GLU A 580 -26.53 -6.79 -5.44
C GLU A 580 -27.37 -5.52 -5.70
N TYR A 581 -26.73 -4.35 -5.63
CA TYR A 581 -27.35 -3.05 -5.85
C TYR A 581 -26.93 -2.48 -7.20
N LEU A 582 -27.91 -1.97 -7.96
CA LEU A 582 -27.70 -1.49 -9.34
C LEU A 582 -27.96 0.01 -9.51
N ASP A 583 -28.21 0.72 -8.41
CA ASP A 583 -28.45 2.16 -8.43
C ASP A 583 -27.14 2.95 -8.61
N LEU A 584 -27.28 4.19 -9.07
CA LEU A 584 -26.13 4.98 -9.53
C LEU A 584 -25.28 5.45 -8.34
N PRO A 585 -23.95 5.21 -8.37
CA PRO A 585 -23.08 5.56 -7.25
C PRO A 585 -23.10 7.03 -6.78
N PRO A 586 -23.22 8.06 -7.65
CA PRO A 586 -23.21 9.46 -7.22
C PRO A 586 -24.43 9.89 -6.37
N GLU A 587 -25.53 9.16 -6.45
CA GLU A 587 -26.79 9.49 -5.76
C GLU A 587 -26.77 9.06 -4.27
N HIS A 588 -25.74 8.31 -3.86
CA HIS A 588 -25.63 7.74 -2.52
C HIS A 588 -24.34 8.19 -1.83
N PRO A 589 -24.42 9.07 -0.80
CA PRO A 589 -23.24 9.58 -0.12
C PRO A 589 -22.48 8.47 0.62
N ILE A 590 -21.17 8.60 0.56
CA ILE A 590 -20.18 7.58 0.83
C ILE A 590 -19.66 7.75 2.27
N SER A 591 -20.07 6.93 3.25
CA SER A 591 -19.58 7.06 4.64
C SER A 591 -18.73 5.90 5.15
N GLN A 592 -18.95 4.67 4.66
CA GLN A 592 -18.17 3.46 5.04
C GLN A 592 -18.08 2.49 3.85
N PRO A 593 -16.89 2.19 3.32
CA PRO A 593 -16.75 1.33 2.15
C PRO A 593 -16.81 -0.16 2.49
N VAL A 594 -17.49 -0.90 1.63
CA VAL A 594 -17.37 -2.35 1.46
C VAL A 594 -16.37 -2.61 0.34
N LEU A 595 -15.39 -3.49 0.60
CA LEU A 595 -14.29 -3.80 -0.30
C LEU A 595 -14.35 -5.28 -0.66
N THR A 596 -14.25 -5.62 -1.95
CA THR A 596 -14.25 -7.03 -2.37
C THR A 596 -12.94 -7.75 -2.08
N ASP A 597 -13.03 -9.01 -1.67
CA ASP A 597 -11.92 -9.96 -1.54
C ASP A 597 -11.26 -10.32 -2.88
N PRO A 598 -9.99 -10.78 -2.88
CA PRO A 598 -9.28 -11.14 -4.12
C PRO A 598 -9.78 -12.48 -4.68
N GLY A 599 -9.33 -12.84 -5.90
CA GLY A 599 -9.74 -14.09 -6.55
C GLY A 599 -11.18 -14.10 -7.07
N ARG A 600 -11.76 -12.92 -7.31
CA ARG A 600 -13.10 -12.77 -7.90
C ARG A 600 -13.03 -12.07 -9.25
N TYR A 601 -14.12 -12.06 -9.98
CA TYR A 601 -14.27 -11.19 -11.15
C TYR A 601 -15.64 -10.51 -11.12
N THR A 602 -15.72 -9.32 -11.69
CA THR A 602 -16.99 -8.63 -11.90
C THR A 602 -17.24 -8.46 -13.39
N THR A 603 -18.50 -8.53 -13.80
CA THR A 603 -18.90 -8.33 -15.19
C THR A 603 -19.72 -7.05 -15.25
N LEU A 604 -19.29 -6.08 -16.06
CA LEU A 604 -20.05 -4.85 -16.21
C LEU A 604 -21.48 -5.14 -16.67
N THR A 605 -22.44 -4.41 -16.13
CA THR A 605 -23.86 -4.61 -16.42
C THR A 605 -24.60 -3.27 -16.48
N THR A 606 -25.88 -3.31 -16.85
CA THR A 606 -26.73 -2.12 -16.87
C THR A 606 -27.19 -1.74 -15.46
N SER A 607 -27.41 -0.46 -15.23
CA SER A 607 -28.02 0.08 -14.01
C SER A 607 -29.44 -0.45 -13.76
N SER A 608 -30.00 -0.08 -12.61
CA SER A 608 -31.37 -0.43 -12.22
C SER A 608 -32.40 0.13 -13.21
N MET A 609 -33.43 -0.66 -13.52
CA MET A 609 -34.60 -0.17 -14.27
C MET A 609 -35.37 0.88 -13.48
N ARG A 610 -35.41 0.76 -12.15
CA ARG A 610 -36.24 1.60 -11.27
C ARG A 610 -35.83 3.07 -11.30
N HIS A 611 -34.53 3.34 -11.16
CA HIS A 611 -34.02 4.69 -11.01
C HIS A 611 -33.40 5.25 -12.30
N ASP A 612 -32.74 4.41 -13.11
CA ASP A 612 -32.03 4.86 -14.32
C ASP A 612 -32.47 4.12 -15.60
N VAL A 613 -33.56 3.34 -15.54
CA VAL A 613 -34.14 2.65 -16.71
C VAL A 613 -33.09 1.75 -17.43
N GLY A 614 -32.10 1.26 -16.69
CA GLY A 614 -31.02 0.39 -17.18
C GLY A 614 -30.15 1.00 -18.28
N ARG A 615 -29.84 2.29 -18.18
CA ARG A 615 -29.17 3.05 -19.24
C ARG A 615 -27.66 3.21 -19.05
N SER A 616 -27.21 3.32 -17.81
CA SER A 616 -25.80 3.45 -17.48
C SER A 616 -25.13 2.09 -17.34
N VAL A 617 -23.83 2.03 -17.62
CA VAL A 617 -23.02 0.83 -17.36
C VAL A 617 -22.33 0.96 -16.01
N ILE A 618 -22.51 -0.05 -15.18
CA ILE A 618 -22.03 -0.10 -13.79
C ILE A 618 -21.12 -1.31 -13.51
N PRO A 619 -20.24 -1.24 -12.50
CA PRO A 619 -19.94 -0.07 -11.66
C PRO A 619 -19.25 1.07 -12.44
N PHE A 620 -19.22 2.27 -11.86
CA PHE A 620 -18.44 3.39 -12.40
C PHE A 620 -16.95 3.23 -12.05
N VAL A 621 -16.07 4.10 -12.58
CA VAL A 621 -14.64 4.07 -12.30
C VAL A 621 -14.28 5.14 -11.27
N ASP A 622 -13.53 4.79 -10.23
CA ASP A 622 -12.98 5.76 -9.26
C ASP A 622 -11.75 6.46 -9.86
N LEU A 623 -11.86 7.75 -10.20
CA LEU A 623 -10.76 8.52 -10.80
C LEU A 623 -9.76 9.03 -9.77
N LYS A 624 -10.05 8.88 -8.47
CA LYS A 624 -9.23 9.49 -7.44
C LYS A 624 -7.84 8.84 -7.39
N PRO A 625 -6.79 9.66 -7.26
CA PRO A 625 -5.44 9.14 -7.22
C PRO A 625 -5.18 8.39 -5.92
N ILE A 626 -4.30 7.41 -6.03
CA ILE A 626 -3.66 6.82 -4.88
C ILE A 626 -2.15 6.87 -5.03
N ALA A 627 -1.45 7.29 -3.98
CA ALA A 627 -0.01 7.33 -3.94
C ALA A 627 0.46 7.04 -2.52
N SER A 628 1.65 6.45 -2.43
CA SER A 628 2.37 6.32 -1.16
C SER A 628 2.65 7.72 -0.61
N ARG A 629 2.17 7.98 0.61
CA ARG A 629 2.39 9.22 1.34
C ARG A 629 2.77 8.85 2.77
N ASN A 630 4.02 9.13 3.15
CA ASN A 630 4.53 9.10 4.53
C ASN A 630 4.43 7.76 5.28
N PRO A 631 5.50 6.92 5.29
CA PRO A 631 6.76 7.10 4.59
C PRO A 631 6.62 6.85 3.09
N ASP A 632 7.33 7.64 2.28
CA ASP A 632 7.40 7.42 0.84
C ASP A 632 8.34 6.23 0.59
N VAL A 633 7.76 5.04 0.53
CA VAL A 633 8.42 3.79 0.16
C VAL A 633 7.99 3.34 -1.23
N ALA A 634 8.85 2.58 -1.89
CA ALA A 634 8.56 1.96 -3.17
C ALA A 634 7.34 1.04 -3.06
N LEU A 635 6.67 0.84 -4.19
CA LEU A 635 5.52 -0.06 -4.28
C LEU A 635 5.98 -1.44 -4.75
N SER A 636 5.25 -2.47 -4.32
CA SER A 636 5.44 -3.85 -4.79
C SER A 636 4.21 -4.42 -5.48
N GLY A 637 3.06 -3.73 -5.47
CA GLY A 637 1.86 -4.29 -6.08
C GLY A 637 0.78 -3.28 -6.36
N VAL A 638 -0.17 -3.70 -7.19
CA VAL A 638 -1.38 -2.96 -7.54
C VAL A 638 -2.55 -3.93 -7.60
N ARG A 639 -3.72 -3.46 -7.17
CA ARG A 639 -4.96 -4.24 -7.18
C ARG A 639 -6.08 -3.47 -7.87
N LEU A 640 -6.88 -4.17 -8.66
CA LEU A 640 -8.21 -3.73 -9.04
C LEU A 640 -9.24 -4.36 -8.10
N PHE A 641 -10.14 -3.56 -7.53
CA PHE A 641 -11.17 -4.05 -6.62
C PHE A 641 -12.49 -3.31 -6.83
N HIS A 642 -13.58 -3.90 -6.37
CA HIS A 642 -14.86 -3.22 -6.30
C HIS A 642 -15.04 -2.57 -4.93
N LYS A 643 -15.48 -1.33 -4.98
CA LYS A 643 -15.61 -0.41 -3.86
C LYS A 643 -17.06 0.07 -3.83
N SER A 644 -17.85 -0.44 -2.91
CA SER A 644 -19.19 0.10 -2.65
C SER A 644 -19.21 0.84 -1.33
N TYR A 645 -20.17 1.72 -1.12
CA TYR A 645 -20.33 2.46 0.12
C TYR A 645 -21.80 2.37 0.51
N LYS A 646 -22.07 1.51 1.51
CA LYS A 646 -23.39 0.98 1.86
C LYS A 646 -24.05 0.13 0.78
N GLU A 647 -24.84 -0.82 1.26
CA GLU A 647 -25.70 -1.74 0.53
C GLU A 647 -26.86 -0.99 -0.18
N SER A 648 -26.54 -0.03 -1.05
CA SER A 648 -27.56 0.77 -1.75
C SER A 648 -27.22 1.12 -3.19
N ALA A 649 -25.95 1.02 -3.62
CA ALA A 649 -25.54 1.41 -4.98
C ALA A 649 -24.54 0.43 -5.60
N ALA A 650 -24.39 0.52 -6.92
CA ALA A 650 -23.50 -0.34 -7.70
C ALA A 650 -22.01 -0.14 -7.42
N GLY A 651 -21.63 0.96 -6.77
CA GLY A 651 -20.24 1.25 -6.40
C GLY A 651 -19.31 1.55 -7.58
N TYR A 652 -18.01 1.42 -7.32
CA TYR A 652 -16.93 1.82 -8.21
C TYR A 652 -15.89 0.71 -8.40
N SER A 653 -15.33 0.60 -9.61
CA SER A 653 -14.05 -0.04 -9.89
C SER A 653 -12.91 0.89 -9.47
N ALA A 654 -12.11 0.47 -8.50
CA ALA A 654 -11.08 1.30 -7.88
C ALA A 654 -9.72 0.58 -7.78
N LEU A 655 -8.66 1.36 -7.55
CA LEU A 655 -7.28 0.86 -7.45
C LEU A 655 -6.77 0.88 -6.00
N LYS A 656 -6.04 -0.17 -5.61
CA LYS A 656 -5.18 -0.19 -4.42
C LYS A 656 -3.73 -0.36 -4.83
N ILE A 657 -2.82 0.02 -3.95
CA ILE A 657 -1.38 -0.21 -4.10
C ILE A 657 -0.84 -0.92 -2.87
N SER A 658 0.15 -1.78 -3.05
CA SER A 658 0.91 -2.40 -1.96
C SER A 658 2.28 -1.74 -1.85
N THR A 659 2.69 -1.39 -0.64
CA THR A 659 4.04 -0.92 -0.37
C THR A 659 5.04 -2.07 -0.31
N TYR A 660 6.32 -1.76 -0.49
CA TYR A 660 7.41 -2.74 -0.52
C TYR A 660 7.42 -3.63 0.73
N ASP A 661 7.67 -4.93 0.53
CA ASP A 661 7.78 -5.91 1.61
C ASP A 661 9.22 -5.99 2.11
N PHE A 662 9.42 -5.70 3.39
CA PHE A 662 10.73 -5.71 4.04
C PHE A 662 11.05 -7.04 4.77
N ASN A 663 10.16 -8.05 4.69
CA ASN A 663 10.24 -9.27 5.50
C ASN A 663 11.04 -10.43 4.91
#